data_AF-A0A3M1GT70-F1
#
_entry.id   AF-A0A3M1GT70-F1
#
_cell.length_a   1.000
_cell.length_b   1.000
_cell.length_c   1.000
_cell.angle_alpha   90.00
_cell.angle_beta   90.00
_cell.angle_gamma   90.00
#
_symmetry.space_group_name_H-M   'P 1'
#
loop_
_entity.id
_entity.type
_entity.pdbx_description
1 polymer ?
#
loop_
_entity_poly.entity_id
_entity_poly.type
_entity_poly.pdbx_seq_one_letter_code
_entity_poly.pdbx_strand_id
1 'polypeptide(L)'
;MNQQYTHPNLESESGALPSTNRSLERLEIFTFGGLRLVRNGQPVANTGSRRVEALLAYLACADRPQPRELLADLLWDDRPQQQAMSNLRTVLSGLRKHFGPFVSITRAAVEMTPAAKVWLDVSELTEYARMARAGNMSMEVASRITRAMSRFNGEFLEGFYLRGGRGFELWLLQTRETQMTRLLDTLDRLVEFHLDHTAPAAGIPLARQRLQLDPLSEAGYRRLMHLLAADGQRLTALAQFEACRQMLNDEFGVEPEAETIALVAQIRGGELPRVTEASRIDHPSTPSNGPPVPDFLQKPASPAETPTLFVARNRELARLDEQLVMALDGRGQVALVTGEAGRGKSSLLSEFARRAQDAYPTLVAASGVCNAYLGAGDPYLPFRELLAQLTGDAESRLAAGNRSRGHAHRLWNLLAHSAQALVEHGPNLIETLIPAASLTRRVNAANLPALANQITTLASQPRTPTATPEKYQIFEQVGQVLETLANRQPLLLILDDLQWADSASVNLLFYLARQLVDLPIMLVGAYRPIELQAGSGPPAPFAPVAGELKRLFGDIELDLGRTPAAEGREFLDALLDSVPNRLDESFRAAMFGRTQGHPLFTVELLQVMQERGDLVQDEAGLWIEGRPLDWDSLPPRVEAVIEQRLARLDDNAQEILSIAAVEGEQFTGQVVARLLGLSERKLLRQLSRMLGKRHRLVRAQGEVTVGENRLSRFQFRHALFQQYLYHQLSPGERRLLHRDIAAVLEELHAGHTGEISVALAHHYTEAGQGKQAIPHLLRAGDQARLAYAYEAAIEHYRQAVIFLKEQDDDRAADTLMKLGLTYHNAFRFEESRQAYDEAFALRQQPARHQSASEPAAEYTLRIAVWEPTSLDPALADDQNFYHQLFRGLVAETTELGVVPDVAQRWEILDGGRSYIFHLRPDARWSDGAPLTAADFEFAWKRVLNPATGAPLANLLYDVKNGRAFHQGHLPDAGSVGVRALDAATLAVELEEPAGYFLHLLACGTGCPVPRHLVEQHGPNWTAPEHIATNGPFRVERWLPGQSAVLRKNPHYHGPFSGNLERVELTISRWDSDANLKRYEAGELDVVLDLFPSEETDRVRRRYAGDFIAAPALQTTYIGFNLDQPPFDDVRVRQALALAIDKQALAN
;
A
#
# COMPACT_ATOMS: atom_id res chain seq x y z
N MET A 1 -64.74 -29.67 35.89
CA MET A 1 -65.81 -28.69 35.55
C MET A 1 -65.62 -28.33 34.08
N ASN A 2 -66.20 -29.13 33.18
CA ASN A 2 -67.41 -28.83 32.37
C ASN A 2 -67.18 -27.65 31.42
N GLN A 3 -67.47 -27.64 30.11
CA GLN A 3 -68.09 -28.51 29.08
C GLN A 3 -67.98 -27.63 27.79
N GLN A 4 -67.75 -28.04 26.53
CA GLN A 4 -68.56 -28.87 25.61
C GLN A 4 -67.79 -28.96 24.26
N TYR A 5 -67.49 -30.16 23.75
CA TYR A 5 -68.12 -30.91 22.63
C TYR A 5 -67.71 -30.55 21.16
N THR A 6 -66.72 -31.31 20.66
CA THR A 6 -66.65 -32.20 19.46
C THR A 6 -67.57 -32.01 18.22
N HIS A 7 -66.92 -31.79 17.04
CA HIS A 7 -67.08 -32.32 15.64
C HIS A 7 -68.48 -32.50 14.97
N PRO A 8 -68.67 -32.37 13.62
CA PRO A 8 -67.90 -33.11 12.60
C PRO A 8 -67.75 -32.51 11.16
N ASN A 9 -67.08 -33.33 10.34
CA ASN A 9 -66.66 -33.22 8.95
C ASN A 9 -67.79 -33.29 7.88
N LEU A 10 -67.46 -32.71 6.71
CA LEU A 10 -67.64 -33.18 5.32
C LEU A 10 -68.99 -33.01 4.56
N GLU A 11 -68.78 -32.54 3.31
CA GLU A 11 -69.62 -32.53 2.08
C GLU A 11 -70.67 -31.42 1.87
N SER A 12 -70.37 -30.46 0.98
CA SER A 12 -70.88 -30.44 -0.42
C SER A 12 -70.75 -29.06 -1.10
N GLU A 13 -70.34 -29.07 -2.37
CA GLU A 13 -70.65 -28.12 -3.46
C GLU A 13 -69.87 -26.78 -3.63
N SER A 14 -68.84 -26.90 -4.48
CA SER A 14 -68.61 -26.14 -5.72
C SER A 14 -68.78 -24.60 -5.74
N GLY A 15 -67.64 -23.92 -5.82
CA GLY A 15 -67.51 -22.55 -6.32
C GLY A 15 -66.08 -22.29 -6.82
N ALA A 16 -65.89 -22.50 -8.13
CA ALA A 16 -64.71 -22.19 -8.96
C ALA A 16 -63.46 -21.56 -8.29
N LEU A 17 -62.37 -22.32 -8.27
CA LEU A 17 -61.00 -21.79 -8.20
C LEU A 17 -60.71 -20.95 -9.45
N PRO A 18 -60.26 -19.69 -9.35
CA PRO A 18 -59.41 -19.11 -10.37
C PRO A 18 -58.01 -19.69 -10.17
N SER A 19 -57.62 -20.54 -11.11
CA SER A 19 -56.23 -20.94 -11.33
C SER A 19 -55.33 -19.70 -11.44
N THR A 20 -54.41 -19.54 -10.49
CA THR A 20 -53.20 -18.73 -10.71
C THR A 20 -51.99 -19.62 -10.46
N ASN A 21 -51.74 -20.47 -11.45
CA ASN A 21 -50.42 -21.04 -11.68
C ASN A 21 -49.49 -19.88 -12.07
N ARG A 22 -48.90 -19.17 -11.07
CA ARG A 22 -47.78 -18.26 -11.33
C ARG A 22 -46.56 -19.12 -11.63
N SER A 23 -46.35 -19.41 -12.91
CA SER A 23 -45.07 -19.86 -13.42
C SER A 23 -43.96 -18.94 -12.88
N LEU A 24 -42.93 -19.53 -12.26
CA LEU A 24 -41.73 -18.78 -11.85
C LEU A 24 -41.10 -18.17 -13.10
N GLU A 25 -41.24 -16.86 -13.27
CA GLU A 25 -40.70 -16.15 -14.43
C GLU A 25 -39.17 -16.29 -14.50
N ARG A 26 -38.64 -16.50 -15.70
CA ARG A 26 -37.20 -16.64 -15.97
C ARG A 26 -36.71 -15.51 -16.88
N LEU A 27 -35.58 -14.91 -16.52
CA LEU A 27 -34.86 -13.93 -17.33
C LEU A 27 -33.50 -14.50 -17.72
N GLU A 28 -33.17 -14.44 -19.01
CA GLU A 28 -31.88 -14.83 -19.56
C GLU A 28 -31.22 -13.59 -20.16
N ILE A 29 -30.01 -13.29 -19.69
CA ILE A 29 -29.22 -12.12 -20.07
C ILE A 29 -27.99 -12.64 -20.81
N PHE A 30 -27.93 -12.34 -22.10
CA PHE A 30 -26.78 -12.60 -22.94
C PHE A 30 -26.00 -11.31 -23.12
N THR A 31 -24.72 -11.35 -22.84
CA THR A 31 -23.80 -10.22 -22.88
C THR A 31 -22.68 -10.41 -23.91
N PHE A 32 -22.29 -11.63 -24.26
CA PHE A 32 -21.30 -11.86 -25.32
C PHE A 32 -21.91 -11.70 -26.72
N GLY A 33 -21.23 -10.93 -27.58
CA GLY A 33 -21.69 -10.63 -28.94
C GLY A 33 -22.82 -9.59 -28.97
N GLY A 34 -22.90 -8.78 -27.92
CA GLY A 34 -23.91 -7.74 -27.72
C GLY A 34 -25.00 -8.13 -26.72
N LEU A 35 -25.69 -7.12 -26.18
CA LEU A 35 -26.74 -7.33 -25.17
C LEU A 35 -28.01 -7.90 -25.79
N ARG A 36 -28.42 -9.09 -25.35
CA ARG A 36 -29.72 -9.69 -25.70
C ARG A 36 -30.44 -10.17 -24.43
N LEU A 37 -31.69 -9.74 -24.28
CA LEU A 37 -32.51 -10.03 -23.12
C LEU A 37 -33.69 -10.93 -23.52
N VAL A 38 -33.88 -12.05 -22.84
CA VAL A 38 -34.96 -13.01 -23.09
C VAL A 38 -35.73 -13.27 -21.81
N ARG A 39 -37.05 -13.06 -21.81
CA ARG A 39 -37.93 -13.33 -20.67
C ARG A 39 -38.92 -14.44 -21.03
N ASN A 40 -38.93 -15.53 -20.27
CA ASN A 40 -39.77 -16.70 -20.52
C ASN A 40 -39.66 -17.23 -21.97
N GLY A 41 -38.45 -17.21 -22.54
CA GLY A 41 -38.19 -17.65 -23.91
C GLY A 41 -38.58 -16.64 -25.02
N GLN A 42 -39.08 -15.44 -24.67
CA GLN A 42 -39.41 -14.39 -25.62
C GLN A 42 -38.42 -13.22 -25.53
N PRO A 43 -37.92 -12.66 -26.66
CA PRO A 43 -37.06 -11.48 -26.64
C PRO A 43 -37.74 -10.28 -25.98
N VAL A 44 -37.02 -9.56 -25.12
CA VAL A 44 -37.51 -8.31 -24.52
C VAL A 44 -37.24 -7.17 -25.52
N ALA A 45 -38.26 -6.74 -26.24
CA ALA A 45 -38.14 -5.62 -27.18
C ALA A 45 -38.38 -4.26 -26.48
N ASN A 46 -37.50 -3.29 -26.75
CA ASN A 46 -37.64 -1.87 -26.44
C ASN A 46 -37.85 -1.52 -24.95
N THR A 47 -36.75 -1.46 -24.19
CA THR A 47 -36.74 -1.00 -22.78
C THR A 47 -36.95 0.51 -22.62
N GLY A 48 -37.02 1.25 -23.74
CA GLY A 48 -37.22 2.70 -23.80
C GLY A 48 -36.00 3.54 -23.43
N SER A 49 -34.91 2.95 -22.92
CA SER A 49 -33.68 3.68 -22.59
C SER A 49 -32.47 2.77 -22.50
N ARG A 50 -31.41 3.12 -23.25
CA ARG A 50 -30.11 2.44 -23.19
C ARG A 50 -29.48 2.47 -21.79
N ARG A 51 -29.84 3.45 -20.96
CA ARG A 51 -29.41 3.55 -19.55
C ARG A 51 -30.11 2.53 -18.65
N VAL A 52 -31.32 2.07 -19.00
CA VAL A 52 -32.01 0.98 -18.30
C VAL A 52 -31.33 -0.35 -18.60
N GLU A 53 -30.97 -0.57 -19.86
CA GLU A 53 -30.20 -1.74 -20.31
C GLU A 53 -28.80 -1.79 -19.69
N ALA A 54 -28.09 -0.65 -19.68
CA ALA A 54 -26.79 -0.49 -19.03
C ALA A 54 -26.86 -0.84 -17.55
N LEU A 55 -27.86 -0.27 -16.85
CA LEU A 55 -28.06 -0.53 -15.42
C LEU A 55 -28.43 -1.98 -15.14
N LEU A 56 -29.26 -2.62 -15.96
CA LEU A 56 -29.59 -4.04 -15.80
C LEU A 56 -28.37 -4.93 -16.00
N ALA A 57 -27.57 -4.70 -17.06
CA ALA A 57 -26.36 -5.47 -17.31
C ALA A 57 -25.33 -5.31 -16.19
N TYR A 58 -25.15 -4.08 -15.69
CA TYR A 58 -24.32 -3.79 -14.53
C TYR A 58 -24.79 -4.52 -13.27
N LEU A 59 -26.08 -4.41 -12.95
CA LEU A 59 -26.67 -5.07 -11.77
C LEU A 59 -26.63 -6.59 -11.87
N ALA A 60 -26.83 -7.14 -13.08
CA ALA A 60 -26.75 -8.58 -13.31
C ALA A 60 -25.35 -9.14 -13.06
N CYS A 61 -24.30 -8.35 -13.34
CA CYS A 61 -22.91 -8.69 -13.03
C CYS A 61 -22.52 -8.35 -11.59
N ALA A 62 -23.38 -7.66 -10.84
CA ALA A 62 -23.11 -7.23 -9.48
C ALA A 62 -23.68 -8.23 -8.48
N ASP A 63 -22.80 -8.87 -7.70
CA ASP A 63 -23.19 -9.89 -6.70
C ASP A 63 -23.71 -9.29 -5.38
N ARG A 64 -23.97 -7.98 -5.32
CA ARG A 64 -24.42 -7.27 -4.10
C ARG A 64 -25.27 -6.03 -4.39
N PRO A 65 -26.06 -5.54 -3.41
CA PRO A 65 -26.82 -4.30 -3.55
C PRO A 65 -25.95 -3.08 -3.84
N GLN A 66 -26.37 -2.30 -4.83
CA GLN A 66 -25.66 -1.13 -5.32
C GLN A 66 -26.28 0.16 -4.76
N PRO A 67 -25.52 1.01 -4.06
CA PRO A 67 -26.00 2.29 -3.56
C PRO A 67 -26.50 3.17 -4.71
N ARG A 68 -27.58 3.91 -4.49
CA ARG A 68 -28.14 4.77 -5.54
C ARG A 68 -27.20 5.89 -5.98
N GLU A 69 -26.41 6.44 -5.07
CA GLU A 69 -25.42 7.48 -5.37
C GLU A 69 -24.35 6.95 -6.34
N LEU A 70 -23.81 5.76 -6.06
CA LEU A 70 -22.88 5.07 -6.96
C LEU A 70 -23.47 4.87 -8.36
N LEU A 71 -24.74 4.42 -8.44
CA LEU A 71 -25.42 4.21 -9.72
C LEU A 71 -25.69 5.52 -10.48
N ALA A 72 -25.88 6.62 -9.75
CA ALA A 72 -26.04 7.94 -10.34
C ALA A 72 -24.72 8.42 -10.94
N ASP A 73 -23.61 8.29 -10.21
CA ASP A 73 -22.28 8.69 -10.67
C ASP A 73 -21.78 7.78 -11.80
N LEU A 74 -22.04 6.46 -11.72
CA LEU A 74 -21.74 5.49 -12.78
C LEU A 74 -22.36 5.90 -14.13
N LEU A 75 -23.62 6.33 -14.10
CA LEU A 75 -24.36 6.66 -15.31
C LEU A 75 -24.18 8.13 -15.74
N TRP A 76 -23.97 9.07 -14.83
CA TRP A 76 -23.90 10.52 -15.09
C TRP A 76 -22.75 11.20 -14.31
N ASP A 77 -21.51 10.84 -14.63
CA ASP A 77 -20.31 11.40 -14.02
C ASP A 77 -19.99 12.85 -14.46
N ASP A 78 -20.61 13.30 -15.54
CA ASP A 78 -20.48 14.67 -16.06
C ASP A 78 -21.42 15.68 -15.40
N ARG A 79 -22.20 15.26 -14.39
CA ARG A 79 -23.27 16.08 -13.78
C ARG A 79 -23.11 16.21 -12.27
N PRO A 80 -23.57 17.33 -11.69
CA PRO A 80 -23.68 17.46 -10.24
C PRO A 80 -24.57 16.35 -9.65
N GLN A 81 -24.16 15.81 -8.51
CA GLN A 81 -24.75 14.60 -7.92
C GLN A 81 -26.26 14.70 -7.66
N GLN A 82 -26.77 15.88 -7.28
CA GLN A 82 -28.21 16.10 -7.13
C GLN A 82 -28.99 15.89 -8.44
N GLN A 83 -28.44 16.33 -9.57
CA GLN A 83 -29.08 16.18 -10.88
C GLN A 83 -28.95 14.75 -11.42
N ALA A 84 -27.81 14.10 -11.20
CA ALA A 84 -27.61 12.68 -11.48
C ALA A 84 -28.63 11.81 -10.72
N MET A 85 -28.83 12.08 -9.42
CA MET A 85 -29.81 11.39 -8.58
C MET A 85 -31.26 11.61 -9.01
N SER A 86 -31.59 12.80 -9.54
CA SER A 86 -32.90 13.07 -10.13
C SER A 86 -33.13 12.23 -11.39
N ASN A 87 -32.14 12.15 -12.28
CA ASN A 87 -32.20 11.36 -13.51
C ASN A 87 -32.28 9.85 -13.23
N LEU A 88 -31.57 9.38 -12.20
CA LEU A 88 -31.60 7.99 -11.77
C LEU A 88 -33.03 7.55 -11.41
N ARG A 89 -33.87 8.41 -10.82
CA ARG A 89 -35.27 8.07 -10.51
C ARG A 89 -36.06 7.65 -11.75
N THR A 90 -35.84 8.32 -12.88
CA THR A 90 -36.50 8.00 -14.15
C THR A 90 -36.02 6.65 -14.70
N VAL A 91 -34.72 6.37 -14.62
CA VAL A 91 -34.14 5.08 -15.04
C VAL A 91 -34.62 3.94 -14.13
N LEU A 92 -34.69 4.15 -12.81
CA LEU A 92 -35.22 3.15 -11.87
C LEU A 92 -36.71 2.87 -12.08
N SER A 93 -37.50 3.88 -12.47
CA SER A 93 -38.89 3.69 -12.87
C SER A 93 -39.00 2.80 -14.12
N GLY A 94 -38.14 3.06 -15.12
CA GLY A 94 -38.02 2.23 -16.33
C GLY A 94 -37.59 0.78 -16.02
N LEU A 95 -36.61 0.61 -15.12
CA LEU A 95 -36.12 -0.69 -14.68
C LEU A 95 -37.23 -1.48 -13.95
N ARG A 96 -37.96 -0.83 -13.03
CA ARG A 96 -39.11 -1.44 -12.34
C ARG A 96 -40.22 -1.84 -13.31
N LYS A 97 -40.51 -1.01 -14.32
CA LYS A 97 -41.55 -1.28 -15.31
C LYS A 97 -41.28 -2.55 -16.13
N HIS A 98 -40.05 -2.73 -16.59
CA HIS A 98 -39.71 -3.83 -17.51
C HIS A 98 -39.21 -5.09 -16.78
N PHE A 99 -38.54 -4.93 -15.63
CA PHE A 99 -37.83 -6.00 -14.93
C PHE A 99 -38.21 -6.14 -13.44
N GLY A 100 -39.30 -5.51 -12.99
CA GLY A 100 -39.69 -5.46 -11.57
C GLY A 100 -39.65 -6.78 -10.77
N PRO A 101 -40.03 -7.95 -11.31
CA PRO A 101 -39.88 -9.23 -10.61
C PRO A 101 -38.43 -9.66 -10.36
N PHE A 102 -37.49 -9.16 -11.16
CA PHE A 102 -36.07 -9.53 -11.16
C PHE A 102 -35.17 -8.51 -10.45
N VAL A 103 -35.69 -7.33 -10.06
CA VAL A 103 -34.91 -6.29 -9.38
C VAL A 103 -35.59 -5.83 -8.08
N SER A 104 -34.79 -5.67 -7.03
CA SER A 104 -35.20 -5.07 -5.76
C SER A 104 -34.69 -3.63 -5.71
N ILE A 105 -35.62 -2.69 -5.52
CA ILE A 105 -35.33 -1.24 -5.50
C ILE A 105 -35.78 -0.68 -4.15
N THR A 106 -34.83 -0.47 -3.25
CA THR A 106 -35.05 0.15 -1.92
C THR A 106 -34.67 1.63 -1.94
N ARG A 107 -34.91 2.37 -0.86
CA ARG A 107 -34.48 3.78 -0.76
C ARG A 107 -32.96 3.95 -0.77
N ALA A 108 -32.21 2.96 -0.28
CA ALA A 108 -30.76 3.03 -0.14
C ALA A 108 -30.02 2.40 -1.34
N ALA A 109 -30.52 1.29 -1.88
CA ALA A 109 -29.80 0.48 -2.88
C ALA A 109 -30.72 -0.17 -3.91
N VAL A 110 -30.11 -0.68 -4.97
CA VAL A 110 -30.72 -1.43 -6.06
C VAL A 110 -29.94 -2.72 -6.30
N GLU A 111 -30.63 -3.84 -6.44
CA GLU A 111 -30.01 -5.16 -6.64
C GLU A 111 -30.86 -6.06 -7.53
N MET A 112 -30.26 -7.15 -8.02
CA MET A 112 -31.01 -8.27 -8.58
C MET A 112 -31.73 -9.03 -7.46
N THR A 113 -32.99 -9.38 -7.66
CA THR A 113 -33.79 -10.10 -6.63
C THR A 113 -33.21 -11.51 -6.43
N PRO A 114 -32.72 -11.88 -5.23
CA PRO A 114 -32.04 -13.17 -5.02
C PRO A 114 -32.92 -14.41 -5.27
N ALA A 115 -34.24 -14.28 -5.07
CA ALA A 115 -35.21 -15.35 -5.31
C ALA A 115 -35.67 -15.47 -6.78
N ALA A 116 -35.24 -14.55 -7.65
CA ALA A 116 -35.67 -14.55 -9.05
C ALA A 116 -34.79 -15.49 -9.90
N LYS A 117 -35.41 -16.17 -10.88
CA LYS A 117 -34.67 -17.04 -11.80
C LYS A 117 -34.02 -16.21 -12.91
N VAL A 118 -32.82 -15.71 -12.64
CA VAL A 118 -31.98 -15.02 -13.63
C VAL A 118 -30.84 -15.93 -14.05
N TRP A 119 -30.64 -16.07 -15.35
CA TRP A 119 -29.47 -16.73 -15.92
C TRP A 119 -28.65 -15.66 -16.66
N LEU A 120 -27.34 -15.62 -16.40
CA LEU A 120 -26.38 -14.70 -17.00
C LEU A 120 -25.24 -15.52 -17.60
N ASP A 121 -24.91 -15.24 -18.85
CA ASP A 121 -23.85 -15.95 -19.56
C ASP A 121 -22.46 -15.74 -18.94
N VAL A 122 -22.13 -14.53 -18.45
CA VAL A 122 -20.88 -14.28 -17.70
C VAL A 122 -20.74 -15.17 -16.46
N SER A 123 -21.84 -15.38 -15.72
CA SER A 123 -21.82 -16.27 -14.55
C SER A 123 -21.56 -17.72 -14.97
N GLU A 124 -22.15 -18.15 -16.08
CA GLU A 124 -21.93 -19.49 -16.66
C GLU A 124 -20.47 -19.66 -17.16
N LEU A 125 -19.89 -18.65 -17.83
CA LEU A 125 -18.46 -18.66 -18.21
C LEU A 125 -17.56 -18.77 -16.99
N THR A 126 -17.87 -18.02 -15.92
CA THR A 126 -17.10 -18.02 -14.67
C THR A 126 -17.09 -19.39 -14.01
N GLU A 127 -18.23 -20.09 -14.02
CA GLU A 127 -18.32 -21.47 -13.54
C GLU A 127 -17.45 -22.41 -14.39
N TYR A 128 -17.54 -22.31 -15.73
CA TYR A 128 -16.74 -23.16 -16.61
C TYR A 128 -15.24 -22.89 -16.55
N ALA A 129 -14.82 -21.62 -16.44
CA ALA A 129 -13.42 -21.25 -16.25
C ALA A 129 -12.87 -21.85 -14.95
N ARG A 130 -13.66 -21.81 -13.86
CA ARG A 130 -13.29 -22.46 -12.59
C ARG A 130 -13.12 -23.96 -12.77
N MET A 131 -14.06 -24.62 -13.43
CA MET A 131 -13.99 -26.06 -13.70
C MET A 131 -12.77 -26.45 -14.55
N ALA A 132 -12.40 -25.61 -15.53
CA ALA A 132 -11.24 -25.85 -16.38
C ALA A 132 -9.89 -25.64 -15.64
N ARG A 133 -9.87 -24.85 -14.56
CA ARG A 133 -8.68 -24.58 -13.74
C ARG A 133 -8.43 -25.60 -12.64
N ALA A 134 -9.45 -26.30 -12.17
CA ALA A 134 -9.28 -27.41 -11.24
C ALA A 134 -8.48 -28.53 -11.93
N GLY A 135 -7.19 -28.70 -11.59
CA GLY A 135 -6.17 -29.45 -12.34
C GLY A 135 -6.38 -30.96 -12.59
N ASN A 136 -7.63 -31.46 -12.54
CA ASN A 136 -8.06 -32.82 -12.88
C ASN A 136 -9.36 -32.77 -13.72
N MET A 137 -9.33 -32.13 -14.88
CA MET A 137 -10.51 -32.04 -15.76
C MET A 137 -10.83 -33.42 -16.36
N SER A 138 -12.04 -33.93 -16.17
CA SER A 138 -12.47 -35.19 -16.80
C SER A 138 -12.98 -34.95 -18.23
N MET A 139 -12.98 -35.99 -19.07
CA MET A 139 -13.52 -35.93 -20.44
C MET A 139 -15.00 -35.51 -20.46
N GLU A 140 -15.78 -35.89 -19.45
CA GLU A 140 -17.19 -35.48 -19.31
C GLU A 140 -17.33 -33.98 -19.05
N VAL A 141 -16.51 -33.44 -18.13
CA VAL A 141 -16.48 -32.00 -17.84
C VAL A 141 -16.00 -31.21 -19.05
N ALA A 142 -14.91 -31.65 -19.69
CA ALA A 142 -14.39 -31.01 -20.90
C ALA A 142 -15.46 -30.97 -22.01
N SER A 143 -16.15 -32.09 -22.27
CA SER A 143 -17.22 -32.15 -23.27
C SER A 143 -18.39 -31.21 -22.95
N ARG A 144 -18.75 -31.09 -21.66
CA ARG A 144 -19.80 -30.16 -21.20
C ARG A 144 -19.42 -28.70 -21.48
N ILE A 145 -18.19 -28.32 -21.13
CA ILE A 145 -17.68 -26.96 -21.36
C ILE A 145 -17.56 -26.69 -22.87
N THR A 146 -16.98 -27.61 -23.64
CA THR A 146 -16.83 -27.49 -25.11
C THR A 146 -18.17 -27.21 -25.80
N ARG A 147 -19.26 -27.88 -25.40
CA ARG A 147 -20.61 -27.61 -25.97
C ARG A 147 -21.10 -26.19 -25.64
N ALA A 148 -20.79 -25.69 -24.45
CA ALA A 148 -21.19 -24.37 -24.02
C ALA A 148 -20.38 -23.24 -24.68
N MET A 149 -19.12 -23.49 -25.08
CA MET A 149 -18.24 -22.47 -25.67
C MET A 149 -18.82 -21.77 -26.89
N SER A 150 -19.62 -22.47 -27.70
CA SER A 150 -20.34 -21.89 -28.85
C SER A 150 -21.27 -20.71 -28.52
N ARG A 151 -21.62 -20.49 -27.25
CA ARG A 151 -22.46 -19.37 -26.79
C ARG A 151 -21.67 -18.08 -26.54
N PHE A 152 -20.34 -18.17 -26.38
CA PHE A 152 -19.46 -17.05 -26.03
C PHE A 152 -18.71 -16.56 -27.27
N ASN A 153 -19.41 -15.85 -28.16
CA ASN A 153 -18.82 -15.25 -29.36
C ASN A 153 -18.85 -13.72 -29.25
N GLY A 154 -17.81 -13.06 -29.76
CA GLY A 154 -17.69 -11.60 -29.71
C GLY A 154 -17.34 -11.06 -28.34
N GLU A 155 -17.21 -9.74 -28.24
CA GLU A 155 -16.84 -9.07 -27.00
C GLU A 155 -18.00 -9.00 -26.01
N PHE A 156 -17.69 -8.83 -24.72
CA PHE A 156 -18.69 -8.50 -23.70
C PHE A 156 -19.36 -7.17 -24.03
N LEU A 157 -20.70 -7.19 -24.15
CA LEU A 157 -21.55 -6.08 -24.59
C LEU A 157 -21.02 -5.41 -25.87
N GLU A 158 -20.62 -6.20 -26.86
CA GLU A 158 -20.13 -5.70 -28.16
C GLU A 158 -21.06 -4.64 -28.76
N GLY A 159 -20.49 -3.53 -29.26
CA GLY A 159 -21.24 -2.40 -29.83
C GLY A 159 -22.11 -1.60 -28.83
N PHE A 160 -22.05 -1.91 -27.53
CA PHE A 160 -22.73 -1.14 -26.50
C PHE A 160 -21.91 0.09 -26.10
N TYR A 161 -22.57 1.25 -26.08
CA TYR A 161 -21.97 2.54 -25.72
C TYR A 161 -23.01 3.47 -25.08
N LEU A 162 -22.62 4.15 -24.02
CA LEU A 162 -23.42 5.06 -23.22
C LEU A 162 -22.86 6.49 -23.28
N ARG A 163 -23.53 7.36 -24.04
CA ARG A 163 -23.14 8.77 -24.15
C ARG A 163 -23.33 9.51 -22.81
N GLY A 164 -22.26 10.14 -22.33
CA GLY A 164 -22.27 10.96 -21.10
C GLY A 164 -22.43 10.13 -19.82
N GLY A 165 -21.67 9.03 -19.72
CA GLY A 165 -21.54 8.21 -18.51
C GLY A 165 -20.19 7.50 -18.51
N ARG A 166 -19.09 8.25 -18.36
CA ARG A 166 -17.75 7.67 -18.50
C ARG A 166 -17.46 6.67 -17.38
N GLY A 167 -18.06 6.83 -16.20
CA GLY A 167 -18.02 5.81 -15.13
C GLY A 167 -18.47 4.43 -15.62
N PHE A 168 -19.57 4.35 -16.37
CA PHE A 168 -20.04 3.10 -16.98
C PHE A 168 -19.11 2.63 -18.10
N GLU A 169 -18.58 3.53 -18.92
CA GLU A 169 -17.62 3.17 -19.99
C GLU A 169 -16.31 2.58 -19.44
N LEU A 170 -15.81 3.12 -18.33
CA LEU A 170 -14.62 2.60 -17.64
C LEU A 170 -14.89 1.21 -17.07
N TRP A 171 -16.01 1.02 -16.37
CA TRP A 171 -16.45 -0.30 -15.90
C TRP A 171 -16.59 -1.28 -17.06
N LEU A 172 -17.19 -0.86 -18.17
CA LEU A 172 -17.42 -1.68 -19.35
C LEU A 172 -16.08 -2.12 -19.99
N LEU A 173 -15.12 -1.21 -20.12
CA LEU A 173 -13.80 -1.51 -20.67
C LEU A 173 -13.04 -2.51 -19.80
N GLN A 174 -12.98 -2.29 -18.48
CA GLN A 174 -12.34 -3.21 -17.54
C GLN A 174 -13.02 -4.58 -17.52
N THR A 175 -14.36 -4.60 -17.56
CA THR A 175 -15.13 -5.85 -17.59
C THR A 175 -14.91 -6.60 -18.90
N ARG A 176 -14.85 -5.91 -20.04
CA ARG A 176 -14.53 -6.52 -21.35
C ARG A 176 -13.18 -7.21 -21.31
N GLU A 177 -12.15 -6.53 -20.85
CA GLU A 177 -10.80 -7.10 -20.74
C GLU A 177 -10.78 -8.32 -19.82
N THR A 178 -11.38 -8.20 -18.63
CA THR A 178 -11.46 -9.29 -17.65
C THR A 178 -12.16 -10.53 -18.23
N GLN A 179 -13.31 -10.33 -18.89
CA GLN A 179 -14.09 -11.43 -19.46
C GLN A 179 -13.42 -12.01 -20.71
N MET A 180 -12.75 -11.19 -21.53
CA MET A 180 -12.00 -11.65 -22.69
C MET A 180 -10.84 -12.55 -22.24
N THR A 181 -10.01 -12.10 -21.30
CA THR A 181 -8.91 -12.90 -20.74
C THR A 181 -9.40 -14.22 -20.16
N ARG A 182 -10.53 -14.20 -19.43
CA ARG A 182 -11.14 -15.41 -18.87
C ARG A 182 -11.62 -16.39 -19.95
N LEU A 183 -12.24 -15.88 -21.02
CA LEU A 183 -12.71 -16.69 -22.14
C LEU A 183 -11.53 -17.32 -22.89
N LEU A 184 -10.49 -16.53 -23.20
CA LEU A 184 -9.28 -17.00 -23.89
C LEU A 184 -8.56 -18.09 -23.06
N ASP A 185 -8.33 -17.87 -21.76
CA ASP A 185 -7.73 -18.88 -20.85
C ASP A 185 -8.56 -20.17 -20.81
N THR A 186 -9.88 -20.06 -20.77
CA THR A 186 -10.77 -21.23 -20.78
C THR A 186 -10.67 -22.00 -22.09
N LEU A 187 -10.66 -21.32 -23.23
CA LEU A 187 -10.50 -21.93 -24.55
C LEU A 187 -9.12 -22.60 -24.68
N ASP A 188 -8.06 -21.92 -24.25
CA ASP A 188 -6.69 -22.43 -24.31
C ASP A 188 -6.53 -23.71 -23.48
N ARG A 189 -7.07 -23.75 -22.25
CA ARG A 189 -7.06 -24.96 -21.40
C ARG A 189 -7.83 -26.13 -22.00
N LEU A 190 -8.96 -25.87 -22.66
CA LEU A 190 -9.74 -26.94 -23.32
C LEU A 190 -9.02 -27.45 -24.58
N VAL A 191 -8.38 -26.56 -25.34
CA VAL A 191 -7.57 -26.91 -26.51
C VAL A 191 -6.41 -27.82 -26.08
N GLU A 192 -5.70 -27.46 -25.00
CA GLU A 192 -4.63 -28.28 -24.43
C GLU A 192 -5.13 -29.63 -23.92
N PHE A 193 -6.28 -29.66 -23.22
CA PHE A 193 -6.87 -30.91 -22.76
C PHE A 193 -7.15 -31.89 -23.89
N HIS A 194 -7.71 -31.42 -25.02
CA HIS A 194 -8.01 -32.25 -26.19
C HIS A 194 -6.76 -32.66 -26.97
N LEU A 195 -5.69 -31.85 -26.93
CA LEU A 195 -4.37 -32.23 -27.44
C LEU A 195 -3.78 -33.40 -26.64
N ASP A 196 -3.90 -33.38 -25.32
CA ASP A 196 -3.31 -34.41 -24.44
C ASP A 196 -4.07 -35.75 -24.44
N HIS A 197 -5.39 -35.74 -24.69
CA HIS A 197 -6.25 -36.93 -24.56
C HIS A 197 -6.59 -37.63 -25.88
N THR A 198 -5.78 -37.44 -26.94
CA THR A 198 -5.95 -38.10 -28.26
C THR A 198 -7.33 -37.88 -28.91
N ALA A 199 -7.96 -36.72 -28.66
CA ALA A 199 -9.23 -36.32 -29.26
C ALA A 199 -9.12 -35.00 -30.06
N PRO A 200 -8.19 -34.90 -31.04
CA PRO A 200 -7.83 -33.63 -31.68
C PRO A 200 -9.00 -32.98 -32.45
N ALA A 201 -9.91 -33.78 -33.02
CA ALA A 201 -11.08 -33.26 -33.73
C ALA A 201 -11.97 -32.35 -32.87
N ALA A 202 -12.06 -32.62 -31.55
CA ALA A 202 -12.89 -31.84 -30.63
C ALA A 202 -12.26 -30.48 -30.25
N GLY A 203 -10.92 -30.37 -30.34
CA GLY A 203 -10.19 -29.14 -30.05
C GLY A 203 -10.16 -28.13 -31.20
N ILE A 204 -10.27 -28.58 -32.46
CA ILE A 204 -10.23 -27.72 -33.66
C ILE A 204 -11.24 -26.55 -33.61
N PRO A 205 -12.55 -26.75 -33.33
CA PRO A 205 -13.50 -25.63 -33.27
C PRO A 205 -13.17 -24.63 -32.15
N LEU A 206 -12.61 -25.09 -31.03
CA LEU A 206 -12.22 -24.23 -29.90
C LEU A 206 -11.01 -23.37 -30.26
N ALA A 207 -9.99 -23.96 -30.91
CA ALA A 207 -8.82 -23.22 -31.37
C ALA A 207 -9.18 -22.20 -32.46
N ARG A 208 -10.14 -22.51 -33.34
CA ARG A 208 -10.68 -21.54 -34.31
C ARG A 208 -11.42 -20.39 -33.63
N GLN A 209 -12.24 -20.69 -32.62
CA GLN A 209 -12.92 -19.66 -31.82
C GLN A 209 -11.91 -18.76 -31.09
N ARG A 210 -10.85 -19.34 -30.52
CA ARG A 210 -9.74 -18.62 -29.88
C ARG A 210 -9.04 -17.64 -30.84
N LEU A 211 -8.82 -18.05 -32.10
CA LEU A 211 -8.23 -17.19 -33.14
C LEU A 211 -9.22 -16.18 -33.72
N GLN A 212 -10.52 -16.43 -33.66
CA GLN A 212 -11.52 -15.44 -34.04
C GLN A 212 -11.56 -14.29 -33.03
N LEU A 213 -11.39 -14.58 -31.74
CA LEU A 213 -11.39 -13.59 -30.66
C LEU A 213 -10.08 -12.80 -30.57
N ASP A 214 -8.95 -13.46 -30.84
CA ASP A 214 -7.63 -12.84 -30.87
C ASP A 214 -6.82 -13.43 -32.05
N PRO A 215 -6.96 -12.82 -33.25
CA PRO A 215 -6.30 -13.25 -34.48
C PRO A 215 -4.80 -13.05 -34.49
N LEU A 216 -4.24 -12.30 -33.53
CA LEU A 216 -2.80 -12.02 -33.46
C LEU A 216 -2.06 -13.09 -32.64
N SER A 217 -2.77 -14.04 -32.04
CA SER A 217 -2.17 -15.09 -31.23
C SER A 217 -1.42 -16.11 -32.07
N GLU A 218 -0.10 -15.95 -32.15
CA GLU A 218 0.76 -16.91 -32.81
C GLU A 218 0.72 -18.30 -32.13
N ALA A 219 0.69 -18.32 -30.79
CA ALA A 219 0.48 -19.54 -30.01
C ALA A 219 -0.87 -20.23 -30.33
N GLY A 220 -1.94 -19.45 -30.56
CA GLY A 220 -3.23 -19.95 -31.03
C GLY A 220 -3.13 -20.66 -32.38
N TYR A 221 -2.40 -20.06 -33.33
CA TYR A 221 -2.13 -20.69 -34.63
C TYR A 221 -1.31 -21.96 -34.48
N ARG A 222 -0.27 -21.96 -33.63
CA ARG A 222 0.51 -23.18 -33.32
C ARG A 222 -0.39 -24.30 -32.79
N ARG A 223 -1.23 -24.03 -31.79
CA ARG A 223 -2.16 -25.02 -31.22
C ARG A 223 -3.16 -25.57 -32.26
N LEU A 224 -3.71 -24.70 -33.11
CA LEU A 224 -4.60 -25.13 -34.20
C LEU A 224 -3.85 -26.02 -35.22
N MET A 225 -2.61 -25.67 -35.57
CA MET A 225 -1.76 -26.49 -36.44
C MET A 225 -1.45 -27.85 -35.84
N HIS A 226 -1.14 -27.93 -34.54
CA HIS A 226 -0.96 -29.20 -33.83
C HIS A 226 -2.22 -30.07 -33.88
N LEU A 227 -3.39 -29.49 -33.57
CA LEU A 227 -4.67 -30.21 -33.62
C LEU A 227 -4.98 -30.74 -35.03
N LEU A 228 -4.81 -29.90 -36.06
CA LEU A 228 -5.05 -30.29 -37.46
C LEU A 228 -4.06 -31.36 -37.93
N ALA A 229 -2.79 -31.27 -37.55
CA ALA A 229 -1.78 -32.27 -37.88
C ALA A 229 -2.07 -33.61 -37.16
N ALA A 230 -2.47 -33.56 -35.89
CA ALA A 230 -2.86 -34.74 -35.10
C ALA A 230 -4.15 -35.42 -35.63
N ASP A 231 -5.07 -34.64 -36.21
CA ASP A 231 -6.28 -35.11 -36.89
C ASP A 231 -6.02 -35.61 -38.34
N GLY A 232 -4.77 -35.60 -38.81
CA GLY A 232 -4.40 -36.03 -40.15
C GLY A 232 -4.64 -35.00 -41.27
N GLN A 233 -5.09 -33.79 -40.93
CA GLN A 233 -5.37 -32.69 -41.86
C GLN A 233 -4.12 -31.83 -42.13
N ARG A 234 -3.04 -32.48 -42.55
CA ARG A 234 -1.70 -31.87 -42.70
C ARG A 234 -1.65 -30.66 -43.64
N LEU A 235 -2.33 -30.73 -44.79
CA LEU A 235 -2.40 -29.60 -45.74
C LEU A 235 -3.15 -28.41 -45.14
N THR A 236 -4.22 -28.67 -44.37
CA THR A 236 -4.99 -27.64 -43.68
C THR A 236 -4.17 -26.98 -42.57
N ALA A 237 -3.33 -27.75 -41.85
CA ALA A 237 -2.41 -27.20 -40.85
C ALA A 237 -1.40 -26.24 -41.49
N LEU A 238 -0.77 -26.62 -42.61
CA LEU A 238 0.17 -25.74 -43.32
C LEU A 238 -0.50 -24.48 -43.89
N ALA A 239 -1.77 -24.56 -44.27
CA ALA A 239 -2.53 -23.38 -44.68
C ALA A 239 -2.76 -22.37 -43.52
N GLN A 240 -2.82 -22.85 -42.26
CA GLN A 240 -2.93 -21.95 -41.10
C GLN A 240 -1.64 -21.16 -40.85
N PHE A 241 -0.47 -21.72 -41.18
CA PHE A 241 0.78 -20.97 -41.11
C PHE A 241 0.79 -19.78 -42.08
N GLU A 242 0.34 -19.99 -43.32
CA GLU A 242 0.26 -18.88 -44.29
C GLU A 242 -0.74 -17.82 -43.83
N ALA A 243 -1.86 -18.22 -43.22
CA ALA A 243 -2.82 -17.29 -42.63
C ALA A 243 -2.21 -16.50 -41.45
N CYS A 244 -1.45 -17.16 -40.57
CA CYS A 244 -0.72 -16.52 -39.47
C CYS A 244 0.31 -15.51 -39.99
N ARG A 245 1.13 -15.92 -40.97
CA ARG A 245 2.16 -15.07 -41.59
C ARG A 245 1.54 -13.85 -42.27
N GLN A 246 0.45 -14.05 -43.00
CA GLN A 246 -0.27 -12.94 -43.62
C GLN A 246 -0.82 -11.97 -42.57
N MET A 247 -1.46 -12.47 -41.51
CA MET A 247 -2.00 -11.64 -40.44
C MET A 247 -0.90 -10.80 -39.74
N LEU A 248 0.22 -11.42 -39.35
CA LEU A 248 1.34 -10.73 -38.69
C LEU A 248 2.03 -9.72 -39.63
N ASN A 249 2.15 -10.04 -40.91
CA ASN A 249 2.72 -9.13 -41.88
C ASN A 249 1.78 -7.94 -42.19
N ASP A 250 0.47 -8.18 -42.29
CA ASP A 250 -0.52 -7.13 -42.57
C ASP A 250 -0.66 -6.15 -41.39
N GLU A 251 -0.58 -6.64 -40.14
CA GLU A 251 -0.73 -5.81 -38.93
C GLU A 251 0.59 -5.23 -38.40
N PHE A 252 1.70 -5.98 -38.47
CA PHE A 252 2.97 -5.60 -37.86
C PHE A 252 4.18 -5.60 -38.80
N GLY A 253 4.05 -6.12 -40.03
CA GLY A 253 5.16 -6.23 -40.98
C GLY A 253 6.28 -7.17 -40.53
N VAL A 254 5.98 -8.13 -39.65
CA VAL A 254 6.94 -9.09 -39.09
C VAL A 254 6.69 -10.51 -39.61
N GLU A 255 7.75 -11.32 -39.64
CA GLU A 255 7.65 -12.76 -39.90
C GLU A 255 7.28 -13.53 -38.61
N PRO A 256 6.63 -14.71 -38.72
CA PRO A 256 6.32 -15.60 -37.60
C PRO A 256 7.56 -15.96 -36.75
N GLU A 257 7.34 -16.17 -35.44
CA GLU A 257 8.33 -16.67 -34.49
C GLU A 257 9.02 -17.96 -34.95
N ALA A 258 10.27 -18.12 -34.50
CA ALA A 258 11.10 -19.29 -34.82
C ALA A 258 10.43 -20.62 -34.44
N GLU A 259 9.64 -20.65 -33.37
CA GLU A 259 8.88 -21.82 -32.93
C GLU A 259 7.78 -22.22 -33.92
N THR A 260 7.07 -21.23 -34.47
CA THR A 260 6.03 -21.45 -35.48
C THR A 260 6.63 -21.98 -36.77
N ILE A 261 7.77 -21.43 -37.19
CA ILE A 261 8.54 -21.89 -38.36
C ILE A 261 9.03 -23.33 -38.13
N ALA A 262 9.53 -23.64 -36.92
CA ALA A 262 10.00 -24.98 -36.55
C ALA A 262 8.86 -26.02 -36.58
N LEU A 263 7.69 -25.67 -36.05
CA LEU A 263 6.50 -26.52 -36.11
C LEU A 263 6.09 -26.83 -37.56
N VAL A 264 6.14 -25.83 -38.44
CA VAL A 264 5.84 -26.02 -39.87
C VAL A 264 6.87 -26.92 -40.55
N ALA A 265 8.15 -26.79 -40.19
CA ALA A 265 9.19 -27.69 -40.68
C ALA A 265 8.94 -29.14 -40.24
N GLN A 266 8.55 -29.37 -38.98
CA GLN A 266 8.17 -30.70 -38.47
C GLN A 266 6.93 -31.26 -39.19
N ILE A 267 5.88 -30.45 -39.33
CA ILE A 267 4.68 -30.81 -40.09
C ILE A 267 5.03 -31.09 -41.55
N ARG A 268 6.01 -30.41 -42.18
CA ARG A 268 6.51 -30.73 -43.54
C ARG A 268 7.41 -31.97 -43.60
N GLY A 269 8.08 -32.32 -42.49
CA GLY A 269 8.88 -33.54 -42.34
C GLY A 269 8.06 -34.83 -42.15
N GLY A 270 6.79 -34.71 -41.76
CA GLY A 270 5.88 -35.86 -41.57
C GLY A 270 5.92 -36.44 -40.16
N GLU A 271 6.54 -35.73 -39.24
CA GLU A 271 6.52 -36.03 -37.83
C GLU A 271 5.18 -35.56 -37.24
N LEU A 272 4.54 -36.40 -36.42
CA LEU A 272 3.41 -35.98 -35.59
C LEU A 272 4.00 -35.14 -34.45
N PRO A 273 3.77 -33.82 -34.43
CA PRO A 273 4.45 -32.96 -33.49
C PRO A 273 3.93 -33.24 -32.08
N ARG A 274 4.78 -33.77 -31.20
CA ARG A 274 4.48 -33.86 -29.77
C ARG A 274 4.43 -32.43 -29.22
N VAL A 275 3.40 -32.10 -28.44
CA VAL A 275 3.36 -30.83 -27.70
C VAL A 275 4.59 -30.79 -26.80
N THR A 276 5.59 -29.99 -27.17
CA THR A 276 6.77 -29.71 -26.34
C THR A 276 6.37 -28.84 -25.15
N GLU A 277 7.06 -28.96 -24.02
CA GLU A 277 6.79 -28.19 -22.78
C GLU A 277 6.70 -26.67 -23.00
N ALA A 278 7.35 -26.13 -24.03
CA ALA A 278 7.33 -24.72 -24.43
C ALA A 278 6.03 -24.25 -25.11
N SER A 279 5.13 -25.16 -25.55
CA SER A 279 3.85 -24.81 -26.20
C SER A 279 2.65 -24.90 -25.26
N ARG A 280 2.89 -25.19 -23.98
CA ARG A 280 1.90 -25.12 -22.90
C ARG A 280 1.72 -23.65 -22.51
N ILE A 281 0.53 -23.22 -22.08
CA ILE A 281 0.27 -21.87 -21.55
C ILE A 281 1.44 -21.47 -20.66
N ASP A 282 2.09 -20.33 -20.95
CA ASP A 282 3.16 -19.76 -20.14
C ASP A 282 2.70 -19.60 -18.69
N HIS A 283 2.97 -20.61 -17.88
CA HIS A 283 3.56 -20.32 -16.59
C HIS A 283 5.03 -20.04 -16.88
N PRO A 284 5.57 -18.87 -16.47
CA PRO A 284 6.98 -18.57 -16.65
C PRO A 284 7.78 -19.79 -16.21
N SER A 285 8.61 -20.27 -17.13
CA SER A 285 9.34 -21.51 -17.03
C SER A 285 10.04 -21.54 -15.67
N THR A 286 9.62 -22.47 -14.83
CA THR A 286 10.35 -22.74 -13.59
C THR A 286 11.72 -23.27 -14.01
N PRO A 287 12.84 -22.80 -13.43
CA PRO A 287 13.96 -23.70 -13.28
C PRO A 287 13.38 -24.92 -12.55
N SER A 288 13.49 -26.12 -13.14
CA SER A 288 12.89 -27.35 -12.59
C SER A 288 13.48 -27.78 -11.24
N ASN A 289 14.41 -26.98 -10.71
CA ASN A 289 14.80 -26.97 -9.32
C ASN A 289 14.44 -25.58 -8.76
N GLY A 290 13.61 -25.52 -7.70
CA GLY A 290 13.41 -24.29 -6.94
C GLY A 290 14.75 -23.67 -6.50
N PRO A 291 14.76 -22.39 -6.05
CA PRO A 291 16.00 -21.73 -5.65
C PRO A 291 16.79 -22.63 -4.68
N PRO A 292 18.13 -22.72 -4.81
CA PRO A 292 18.94 -23.63 -4.02
C PRO A 292 18.58 -23.49 -2.55
N VAL A 293 18.21 -24.62 -1.94
CA VAL A 293 17.70 -24.65 -0.55
C VAL A 293 18.83 -24.19 0.37
N PRO A 294 18.70 -23.10 1.14
CA PRO A 294 19.75 -22.60 2.01
C PRO A 294 20.14 -23.60 3.10
N ASP A 295 21.38 -23.53 3.59
CA ASP A 295 21.91 -24.44 4.63
C ASP A 295 21.03 -24.52 5.90
N PHE A 296 20.34 -23.44 6.27
CA PHE A 296 19.44 -23.43 7.42
C PHE A 296 18.18 -24.28 7.22
N LEU A 297 17.77 -24.52 5.97
CA LEU A 297 16.68 -25.43 5.59
C LEU A 297 17.17 -26.88 5.41
N GLN A 298 18.47 -27.12 5.22
CA GLN A 298 19.05 -28.45 5.00
C GLN A 298 19.37 -29.24 6.28
N LYS A 299 19.74 -28.57 7.39
CA LYS A 299 20.11 -29.24 8.66
C LYS A 299 18.94 -30.03 9.24
N PRO A 300 19.10 -31.22 9.87
CA PRO A 300 17.99 -31.97 10.49
C PRO A 300 17.31 -31.20 11.65
N ALA A 301 16.02 -31.46 11.88
CA ALA A 301 15.24 -30.79 12.93
C ALA A 301 15.86 -31.08 14.30
N SER A 302 16.01 -30.05 15.14
CA SER A 302 16.42 -30.28 16.53
C SER A 302 15.27 -30.99 17.26
N PRO A 303 15.51 -31.96 18.16
CA PRO A 303 14.45 -32.76 18.81
C PRO A 303 13.47 -32.02 19.75
N ALA A 304 13.35 -30.69 19.63
CA ALA A 304 12.60 -29.83 20.54
C ALA A 304 11.28 -29.27 19.96
N GLU A 305 10.89 -29.66 18.74
CA GLU A 305 9.59 -29.31 18.14
C GLU A 305 8.49 -30.24 18.66
N THR A 306 8.21 -30.20 19.96
CA THR A 306 6.95 -30.78 20.48
C THR A 306 5.85 -29.76 20.22
N PRO A 307 4.80 -30.08 19.45
CA PRO A 307 3.70 -29.13 19.23
C PRO A 307 3.13 -28.69 20.58
N THR A 308 2.91 -27.38 20.73
CA THR A 308 2.12 -26.87 21.86
C THR A 308 0.75 -27.51 21.77
N LEU A 309 0.38 -28.23 22.81
CA LEU A 309 -0.89 -28.93 22.91
C LEU A 309 -2.06 -27.93 22.71
N PHE A 310 -2.72 -27.98 21.55
CA PHE A 310 -3.90 -27.18 21.25
C PHE A 310 -5.15 -28.01 21.52
N VAL A 311 -6.07 -27.47 22.33
CA VAL A 311 -7.18 -28.23 22.88
C VAL A 311 -8.46 -27.40 22.89
N ALA A 312 -9.60 -28.06 22.61
CA ALA A 312 -10.91 -27.46 22.36
C ALA A 312 -10.91 -26.49 21.16
N ARG A 313 -12.02 -25.77 20.92
CA ARG A 313 -12.22 -24.81 19.79
C ARG A 313 -12.46 -25.42 18.40
N ASN A 314 -12.96 -26.65 18.32
CA ASN A 314 -13.29 -27.30 17.04
C ASN A 314 -14.38 -26.55 16.27
N ARG A 315 -15.32 -25.90 16.96
CA ARG A 315 -16.40 -25.13 16.32
C ARG A 315 -15.86 -23.88 15.62
N GLU A 316 -14.97 -23.15 16.27
CA GLU A 316 -14.34 -21.95 15.74
C GLU A 316 -13.38 -22.28 14.60
N LEU A 317 -12.60 -23.36 14.74
CA LEU A 317 -11.78 -23.88 13.65
C LEU A 317 -12.63 -24.29 12.44
N ALA A 318 -13.74 -25.03 12.65
CA ALA A 318 -14.63 -25.41 11.56
C ALA A 318 -15.21 -24.21 10.82
N ARG A 319 -15.58 -23.13 11.54
CA ARG A 319 -16.07 -21.89 10.91
C ARG A 319 -14.99 -21.17 10.11
N LEU A 320 -13.75 -21.15 10.60
CA LEU A 320 -12.61 -20.62 9.84
C LEU A 320 -12.30 -21.48 8.61
N ASP A 321 -12.40 -22.81 8.72
CA ASP A 321 -12.22 -23.75 7.61
C ASP A 321 -13.30 -23.55 6.53
N GLU A 322 -14.57 -23.34 6.91
CA GLU A 322 -15.65 -23.03 5.96
C GLU A 322 -15.35 -21.77 5.13
N GLN A 323 -14.87 -20.70 5.79
CA GLN A 323 -14.47 -19.47 5.11
C GLN A 323 -13.21 -19.69 4.26
N LEU A 324 -12.24 -20.48 4.73
CA LEU A 324 -11.05 -20.80 3.96
C LEU A 324 -11.39 -21.51 2.66
N VAL A 325 -12.31 -22.48 2.68
CA VAL A 325 -12.77 -23.17 1.47
C VAL A 325 -13.34 -22.17 0.46
N MET A 326 -14.16 -21.20 0.91
CA MET A 326 -14.68 -20.16 0.02
C MET A 326 -13.56 -19.29 -0.57
N ALA A 327 -12.55 -18.93 0.23
CA ALA A 327 -11.39 -18.19 -0.26
C ALA A 327 -10.58 -19.00 -1.27
N LEU A 328 -10.33 -20.29 -1.01
CA LEU A 328 -9.65 -21.19 -1.95
C LEU A 328 -10.41 -21.32 -3.28
N ASP A 329 -11.73 -21.21 -3.26
CA ASP A 329 -12.59 -21.19 -4.45
C ASP A 329 -12.58 -19.83 -5.21
N GLY A 330 -11.72 -18.90 -4.79
CA GLY A 330 -11.55 -17.58 -5.41
C GLY A 330 -12.53 -16.52 -4.90
N ARG A 331 -13.26 -16.77 -3.80
CA ARG A 331 -14.13 -15.79 -3.16
C ARG A 331 -13.46 -15.30 -1.89
N GLY A 332 -12.70 -14.21 -1.97
CA GLY A 332 -11.93 -13.75 -0.83
C GLY A 332 -12.78 -13.53 0.41
N GLN A 333 -12.22 -13.90 1.56
CA GLN A 333 -12.91 -13.89 2.84
C GLN A 333 -12.18 -13.00 3.84
N VAL A 334 -12.97 -12.41 4.75
CA VAL A 334 -12.45 -11.74 5.94
C VAL A 334 -13.06 -12.40 7.17
N ALA A 335 -12.24 -12.69 8.16
CA ALA A 335 -12.66 -13.21 9.47
C ALA A 335 -12.05 -12.38 10.58
N LEU A 336 -12.83 -12.03 11.62
CA LEU A 336 -12.39 -11.27 12.77
C LEU A 336 -12.59 -12.08 14.05
N VAL A 337 -11.49 -12.50 14.66
CA VAL A 337 -11.47 -13.23 15.93
C VAL A 337 -11.41 -12.23 17.09
N THR A 338 -12.44 -12.23 17.94
CA THR A 338 -12.56 -11.29 19.05
C THR A 338 -12.53 -11.99 20.40
N GLY A 339 -12.06 -11.29 21.43
CA GLY A 339 -12.06 -11.80 22.80
C GLY A 339 -11.06 -11.09 23.71
N GLU A 340 -11.21 -11.29 25.01
CA GLU A 340 -10.34 -10.68 26.03
C GLU A 340 -8.88 -11.17 25.95
N ALA A 341 -7.98 -10.46 26.66
CA ALA A 341 -6.59 -10.87 26.80
C ALA A 341 -6.47 -12.31 27.35
N GLY A 342 -5.53 -13.09 26.84
CA GLY A 342 -5.27 -14.46 27.34
C GLY A 342 -6.32 -15.53 26.97
N ARG A 343 -7.35 -15.20 26.18
CA ARG A 343 -8.39 -16.16 25.70
C ARG A 343 -7.95 -17.12 24.59
N GLY A 344 -6.73 -16.98 24.07
CA GLY A 344 -6.19 -17.89 23.06
C GLY A 344 -6.41 -17.48 21.59
N LYS A 345 -6.70 -16.20 21.31
CA LYS A 345 -6.85 -15.67 19.92
C LYS A 345 -5.65 -16.03 19.04
N SER A 346 -4.44 -15.63 19.43
CA SER A 346 -3.20 -15.90 18.69
C SER A 346 -2.91 -17.40 18.56
N SER A 347 -3.29 -18.20 19.57
CA SER A 347 -3.17 -19.66 19.53
C SER A 347 -4.13 -20.29 18.53
N LEU A 348 -5.38 -19.82 18.46
CA LEU A 348 -6.36 -20.26 17.47
C LEU A 348 -5.90 -19.93 16.05
N LEU A 349 -5.42 -18.70 15.82
CA LEU A 349 -4.90 -18.28 14.51
C LEU A 349 -3.68 -19.10 14.08
N SER A 350 -2.76 -19.36 15.01
CA SER A 350 -1.57 -20.16 14.74
C SER A 350 -1.91 -21.62 14.41
N GLU A 351 -2.84 -22.23 15.17
CA GLU A 351 -3.28 -23.60 14.91
C GLU A 351 -4.09 -23.72 13.62
N PHE A 352 -4.98 -22.77 13.35
CA PHE A 352 -5.73 -22.69 12.10
C PHE A 352 -4.78 -22.61 10.91
N ALA A 353 -3.81 -21.68 10.93
CA ALA A 353 -2.83 -21.56 9.86
C ALA A 353 -2.04 -22.85 9.63
N ARG A 354 -1.65 -23.54 10.71
CA ARG A 354 -0.94 -24.82 10.64
C ARG A 354 -1.82 -25.90 9.99
N ARG A 355 -3.06 -26.10 10.48
CA ARG A 355 -3.99 -27.10 9.93
C ARG A 355 -4.33 -26.82 8.47
N ALA A 356 -4.62 -25.57 8.15
CA ALA A 356 -4.90 -25.12 6.78
C ALA A 356 -3.73 -25.45 5.85
N GLN A 357 -2.49 -25.16 6.26
CA GLN A 357 -1.30 -25.45 5.47
C GLN A 357 -0.96 -26.95 5.35
N ASP A 358 -1.35 -27.75 6.34
CA ASP A 358 -1.21 -29.21 6.29
C ASP A 358 -2.28 -29.83 5.37
N ALA A 359 -3.50 -29.28 5.38
CA ALA A 359 -4.61 -29.71 4.52
C ALA A 359 -4.47 -29.26 3.06
N TYR A 360 -3.90 -28.07 2.83
CA TYR A 360 -3.78 -27.45 1.51
C TYR A 360 -2.30 -27.18 1.18
N PRO A 361 -1.62 -28.08 0.44
CA PRO A 361 -0.19 -27.98 0.17
C PRO A 361 0.25 -26.71 -0.54
N THR A 362 -0.63 -26.11 -1.36
CA THR A 362 -0.38 -24.89 -2.15
C THR A 362 -0.70 -23.60 -1.40
N LEU A 363 -1.29 -23.66 -0.21
CA LEU A 363 -1.64 -22.48 0.58
C LEU A 363 -0.38 -21.84 1.18
N VAL A 364 -0.19 -20.55 0.94
CA VAL A 364 0.84 -19.74 1.60
C VAL A 364 0.19 -18.90 2.68
N ALA A 365 0.72 -18.93 3.91
CA ALA A 365 0.25 -18.03 4.96
C ALA A 365 1.33 -17.05 5.42
N ALA A 366 0.98 -15.79 5.57
CA ALA A 366 1.85 -14.76 6.15
C ALA A 366 1.11 -14.12 7.34
N SER A 367 1.86 -13.69 8.36
CA SER A 367 1.25 -12.99 9.51
C SER A 367 1.95 -11.69 9.86
N GLY A 368 1.20 -10.61 10.10
CA GLY A 368 1.68 -9.37 10.70
C GLY A 368 1.12 -9.18 12.10
N VAL A 369 1.89 -8.57 13.00
CA VAL A 369 1.43 -8.18 14.34
C VAL A 369 1.31 -6.66 14.41
N CYS A 370 0.18 -6.17 14.90
CA CYS A 370 0.00 -4.77 15.23
C CYS A 370 0.59 -4.50 16.62
N ASN A 371 1.34 -3.42 16.77
CA ASN A 371 2.02 -3.11 18.01
C ASN A 371 1.89 -1.61 18.35
N ALA A 372 1.55 -1.32 19.61
CA ALA A 372 1.44 0.05 20.15
C ALA A 372 2.62 0.46 21.04
N TYR A 373 3.64 -0.40 21.22
CA TYR A 373 4.68 -0.20 22.24
C TYR A 373 5.45 1.13 22.15
N LEU A 374 5.48 1.79 20.99
CA LEU A 374 6.24 3.04 20.77
C LEU A 374 5.37 4.31 20.79
N GLY A 375 4.11 4.21 21.22
CA GLY A 375 3.16 5.34 21.30
C GLY A 375 2.39 5.56 19.99
N ALA A 376 3.10 5.81 18.89
CA ALA A 376 2.58 5.69 17.53
C ALA A 376 3.18 4.42 16.92
N GLY A 377 2.35 3.43 16.55
CA GLY A 377 2.85 2.21 15.90
C GLY A 377 3.71 2.55 14.67
N ASP A 378 4.73 1.74 14.40
CA ASP A 378 5.55 1.88 13.19
C ASP A 378 4.61 1.81 11.96
N PRO A 379 4.57 2.85 11.10
CA PRO A 379 3.62 2.91 10.00
C PRO A 379 3.68 1.67 9.11
N TYR A 380 2.50 1.13 8.81
CA TYR A 380 2.35 -0.07 7.97
C TYR A 380 3.00 -1.34 8.52
N LEU A 381 3.49 -1.37 9.77
CA LEU A 381 4.20 -2.51 10.38
C LEU A 381 3.59 -3.89 10.07
N PRO A 382 2.29 -4.16 10.32
CA PRO A 382 1.69 -5.45 9.99
C PRO A 382 1.86 -5.84 8.52
N PHE A 383 1.77 -4.88 7.60
CA PHE A 383 1.93 -5.12 6.17
C PHE A 383 3.40 -5.25 5.75
N ARG A 384 4.30 -4.51 6.40
CA ARG A 384 5.75 -4.69 6.24
C ARG A 384 6.17 -6.11 6.63
N GLU A 385 5.66 -6.62 7.75
CA GLU A 385 5.90 -7.99 8.19
C GLU A 385 5.31 -9.04 7.24
N LEU A 386 4.08 -8.82 6.74
CA LEU A 386 3.45 -9.70 5.77
C LEU A 386 4.26 -9.79 4.47
N LEU A 387 4.62 -8.64 3.89
CA LEU A 387 5.38 -8.57 2.66
C LEU A 387 6.81 -9.09 2.82
N ALA A 388 7.45 -8.88 3.97
CA ALA A 388 8.76 -9.47 4.27
C ALA A 388 8.70 -11.01 4.21
N GLN A 389 7.65 -11.62 4.78
CA GLN A 389 7.45 -13.08 4.71
C GLN A 389 7.18 -13.57 3.29
N LEU A 390 6.25 -12.92 2.58
CA LEU A 390 5.92 -13.30 1.21
C LEU A 390 7.15 -13.19 0.30
N THR A 391 8.05 -12.25 0.58
CA THR A 391 9.36 -12.13 -0.08
C THR A 391 10.47 -12.98 0.53
N GLY A 392 10.13 -14.16 1.06
CA GLY A 392 11.11 -15.19 1.40
C GLY A 392 11.88 -14.99 2.70
N ASP A 393 11.43 -14.15 3.64
CA ASP A 393 11.98 -14.08 5.00
C ASP A 393 11.62 -15.33 5.84
N ALA A 394 12.14 -16.48 5.42
CA ALA A 394 11.87 -17.79 6.00
C ALA A 394 12.76 -18.10 7.23
N GLU A 395 13.96 -17.53 7.29
CA GLU A 395 14.96 -17.77 8.35
C GLU A 395 14.51 -17.18 9.69
N SER A 396 14.07 -15.92 9.70
CA SER A 396 13.54 -15.23 10.88
C SER A 396 12.34 -15.96 11.50
N ARG A 397 11.52 -16.64 10.68
CA ARG A 397 10.30 -17.35 11.14
C ARG A 397 10.57 -18.77 11.63
N LEU A 398 11.54 -19.48 11.05
CA LEU A 398 11.99 -20.77 11.58
C LEU A 398 12.63 -20.61 12.95
N ALA A 399 13.42 -19.55 13.11
CA ALA A 399 14.06 -19.26 14.38
C ALA A 399 13.08 -18.78 15.48
N ALA A 400 11.91 -18.26 15.09
CA ALA A 400 10.78 -17.94 15.98
C ALA A 400 10.01 -19.15 16.54
N GLY A 401 10.36 -20.38 16.11
CA GLY A 401 9.87 -21.63 16.69
C GLY A 401 8.37 -21.88 16.53
N ASN A 402 7.71 -21.19 15.59
CA ASN A 402 6.24 -21.15 15.50
C ASN A 402 5.66 -21.84 14.25
N ARG A 403 6.48 -22.38 13.33
CA ARG A 403 6.00 -22.91 12.03
C ARG A 403 6.82 -24.10 11.51
N SER A 404 6.16 -24.97 10.73
CA SER A 404 6.79 -26.17 10.15
C SER A 404 7.81 -25.82 9.06
N ARG A 405 8.86 -26.64 8.91
CA ARG A 405 9.85 -26.47 7.82
C ARG A 405 9.26 -26.50 6.41
N GLY A 406 8.14 -27.20 6.22
CA GLY A 406 7.40 -27.21 4.97
C GLY A 406 6.84 -25.82 4.63
N HIS A 407 6.44 -25.03 5.64
CA HIS A 407 6.04 -23.65 5.44
C HIS A 407 7.22 -22.74 5.03
N ALA A 408 8.38 -22.89 5.67
CA ALA A 408 9.56 -22.13 5.31
C ALA A 408 10.03 -22.43 3.87
N HIS A 409 9.93 -23.69 3.42
CA HIS A 409 10.16 -24.05 2.03
C HIS A 409 9.15 -23.39 1.08
N ARG A 410 7.88 -23.29 1.47
CA ARG A 410 6.85 -22.58 0.66
C ARG A 410 7.19 -21.11 0.46
N LEU A 411 7.52 -20.39 1.53
CA LEU A 411 7.93 -18.98 1.44
C LEU A 411 9.21 -18.81 0.60
N TRP A 412 10.18 -19.71 0.76
CA TRP A 412 11.41 -19.68 -0.02
C TRP A 412 11.16 -19.94 -1.52
N ASN A 413 10.28 -20.88 -1.85
CA ASN A 413 9.90 -21.16 -3.24
C ASN A 413 9.07 -20.01 -3.87
N LEU A 414 8.37 -19.24 -3.05
CA LEU A 414 7.63 -18.06 -3.50
C LEU A 414 8.54 -16.87 -3.80
N LEU A 415 9.71 -16.78 -3.15
CA LEU A 415 10.64 -15.64 -3.23
C LEU A 415 10.88 -15.12 -4.64
N ALA A 416 11.17 -16.00 -5.61
CA ALA A 416 11.43 -15.59 -6.99
C ALA A 416 10.22 -14.85 -7.59
N HIS A 417 9.02 -15.37 -7.36
CA HIS A 417 7.77 -14.79 -7.86
C HIS A 417 7.38 -13.53 -7.10
N SER A 418 7.56 -13.49 -5.78
CA SER A 418 7.28 -12.30 -4.99
C SER A 418 8.24 -11.16 -5.28
N ALA A 419 9.52 -11.45 -5.46
CA ALA A 419 10.50 -10.46 -5.86
C ALA A 419 10.21 -9.94 -7.28
N GLN A 420 9.83 -10.81 -8.23
CA GLN A 420 9.43 -10.40 -9.57
C GLN A 420 8.17 -9.52 -9.55
N ALA A 421 7.11 -9.96 -8.84
CA ALA A 421 5.88 -9.19 -8.71
C ALA A 421 6.11 -7.81 -8.07
N LEU A 422 7.05 -7.70 -7.13
CA LEU A 422 7.45 -6.40 -6.57
C LEU A 422 8.16 -5.51 -7.57
N VAL A 423 9.05 -6.07 -8.40
CA VAL A 423 9.73 -5.29 -9.45
C VAL A 423 8.73 -4.81 -10.50
N GLU A 424 7.76 -5.65 -10.88
CA GLU A 424 6.78 -5.35 -11.94
C GLU A 424 5.63 -4.45 -11.48
N HIS A 425 5.07 -4.72 -10.29
CA HIS A 425 3.83 -4.11 -9.83
C HIS A 425 3.98 -3.31 -8.54
N GLY A 426 5.10 -3.43 -7.84
CA GLY A 426 5.32 -2.78 -6.54
C GLY A 426 6.63 -2.02 -6.38
N PRO A 427 7.16 -1.31 -7.39
CA PRO A 427 8.47 -0.67 -7.27
C PRO A 427 8.51 0.35 -6.12
N ASN A 428 7.41 1.07 -5.85
CA ASN A 428 7.35 2.05 -4.75
C ASN A 428 7.22 1.37 -3.37
N LEU A 429 6.99 0.06 -3.31
CA LEU A 429 6.99 -0.68 -2.04
C LEU A 429 8.41 -0.98 -1.56
N ILE A 430 9.38 -0.98 -2.48
CA ILE A 430 10.81 -1.10 -2.17
C ILE A 430 11.27 0.20 -1.49
N GLU A 431 12.00 0.08 -0.38
CA GLU A 431 12.36 1.18 0.54
C GLU A 431 11.18 1.86 1.27
N THR A 432 9.91 1.58 0.92
CA THR A 432 8.75 2.08 1.69
C THR A 432 8.29 1.05 2.70
N LEU A 433 7.97 -0.16 2.21
CA LEU A 433 7.47 -1.26 3.03
C LEU A 433 8.51 -2.37 3.20
N ILE A 434 9.39 -2.54 2.20
CA ILE A 434 10.41 -3.60 2.18
C ILE A 434 11.79 -2.97 1.94
N PRO A 435 12.73 -3.05 2.90
CA PRO A 435 14.09 -2.58 2.68
C PRO A 435 14.79 -3.36 1.56
N ALA A 436 15.34 -2.67 0.56
CA ALA A 436 15.96 -3.30 -0.60
C ALA A 436 17.17 -4.13 -0.22
N ALA A 437 18.01 -3.62 0.69
CA ALA A 437 19.19 -4.35 1.17
C ALA A 437 18.85 -5.75 1.72
N SER A 438 17.72 -5.87 2.42
CA SER A 438 17.24 -7.15 2.95
C SER A 438 16.70 -8.06 1.86
N LEU A 439 15.93 -7.51 0.90
CA LEU A 439 15.39 -8.25 -0.23
C LEU A 439 16.50 -8.74 -1.17
N THR A 440 17.42 -7.87 -1.56
CA THR A 440 18.60 -8.17 -2.40
C THR A 440 19.45 -9.28 -1.79
N ARG A 441 19.64 -9.29 -0.47
CA ARG A 441 20.36 -10.37 0.22
C ARG A 441 19.68 -11.72 0.04
N ARG A 442 18.35 -11.79 0.17
CA ARG A 442 17.56 -13.02 -0.02
C ARG A 442 17.58 -13.48 -1.46
N VAL A 443 17.39 -12.56 -2.40
CA VAL A 443 17.40 -12.83 -3.85
C VAL A 443 18.78 -13.32 -4.32
N ASN A 444 19.86 -12.74 -3.81
CA ASN A 444 21.22 -13.24 -4.04
C ASN A 444 21.45 -14.64 -3.45
N ALA A 445 20.97 -14.88 -2.23
CA ALA A 445 21.04 -16.22 -1.61
C ALA A 445 20.22 -17.27 -2.40
N ALA A 446 19.18 -16.85 -3.11
CA ALA A 446 18.40 -17.67 -4.04
C ALA A 446 19.03 -17.79 -5.45
N ASN A 447 20.24 -17.25 -5.65
CA ASN A 447 20.98 -17.26 -6.91
C ASN A 447 20.23 -16.58 -8.08
N LEU A 448 19.62 -15.43 -7.83
CA LEU A 448 18.87 -14.62 -8.80
C LEU A 448 19.52 -13.23 -9.03
N PRO A 449 20.75 -13.16 -9.58
CA PRO A 449 21.52 -11.92 -9.63
C PRO A 449 20.91 -10.83 -10.54
N ALA A 450 20.20 -11.20 -11.61
CA ALA A 450 19.52 -10.24 -12.47
C ALA A 450 18.43 -9.46 -11.72
N LEU A 451 17.63 -10.18 -10.93
CA LEU A 451 16.58 -9.60 -10.10
C LEU A 451 17.16 -8.77 -8.94
N ALA A 452 18.26 -9.22 -8.35
CA ALA A 452 19.00 -8.47 -7.34
C ALA A 452 19.52 -7.12 -7.88
N ASN A 453 20.01 -7.10 -9.13
CA ASN A 453 20.40 -5.88 -9.81
C ASN A 453 19.19 -4.96 -10.04
N GLN A 454 18.07 -5.49 -10.55
CA GLN A 454 16.84 -4.71 -10.74
C GLN A 454 16.34 -4.08 -9.43
N ILE A 455 16.30 -4.83 -8.33
CA ILE A 455 15.91 -4.32 -7.01
C ILE A 455 16.88 -3.23 -6.54
N THR A 456 18.18 -3.44 -6.73
CA THR A 456 19.19 -2.44 -6.34
C THR A 456 19.05 -1.18 -7.17
N THR A 457 18.81 -1.30 -8.48
CA THR A 457 18.53 -0.18 -9.38
C THR A 457 17.29 0.58 -8.93
N LEU A 458 16.16 -0.10 -8.70
CA LEU A 458 14.92 0.51 -8.20
C LEU A 458 15.11 1.20 -6.84
N ALA A 459 15.88 0.61 -5.93
CA ALA A 459 16.17 1.21 -4.62
C ALA A 459 17.06 2.46 -4.73
N SER A 460 17.90 2.52 -5.75
CA SER A 460 18.73 3.69 -6.06
C SER A 460 18.03 4.75 -6.91
N GLN A 461 16.84 4.45 -7.45
CA GLN A 461 16.05 5.40 -8.23
C GLN A 461 15.24 6.33 -7.32
N PRO A 462 15.24 7.65 -7.56
CA PRO A 462 14.33 8.56 -6.88
C PRO A 462 12.88 8.22 -7.25
N ARG A 463 11.99 8.22 -6.25
CA ARG A 463 10.56 7.92 -6.47
C ARG A 463 9.91 8.99 -7.34
N THR A 464 9.18 8.57 -8.37
CA THR A 464 8.51 9.46 -9.30
C THR A 464 7.10 9.83 -8.82
N PRO A 465 6.77 11.12 -8.62
CA PRO A 465 5.39 11.60 -8.57
C PRO A 465 4.83 11.68 -10.02
N THR A 466 3.59 11.37 -10.37
CA THR A 466 2.51 10.80 -9.61
C THR A 466 1.12 11.00 -10.25
N ALA A 467 0.58 12.20 -10.41
CA ALA A 467 -0.84 12.49 -10.80
C ALA A 467 -1.93 11.88 -9.87
N THR A 468 -1.85 10.60 -9.50
CA THR A 468 -2.55 9.99 -8.38
C THR A 468 -1.85 10.38 -7.08
N PRO A 469 -2.56 10.69 -5.98
CA PRO A 469 -1.88 10.95 -4.70
C PRO A 469 -1.04 9.73 -4.30
N GLU A 470 0.25 9.92 -4.00
CA GLU A 470 1.25 8.84 -3.78
C GLU A 470 0.80 7.78 -2.76
N LYS A 471 0.02 8.16 -1.75
CA LYS A 471 -0.61 7.24 -0.79
C LYS A 471 -1.50 6.18 -1.48
N TYR A 472 -2.32 6.57 -2.46
CA TYR A 472 -3.17 5.63 -3.18
C TYR A 472 -2.37 4.69 -4.09
N GLN A 473 -1.19 5.12 -4.56
CA GLN A 473 -0.32 4.24 -5.33
C GLN A 473 0.31 3.16 -4.47
N ILE A 474 0.76 3.48 -3.24
CA ILE A 474 1.24 2.45 -2.32
C ILE A 474 0.13 1.42 -2.10
N PHE A 475 -1.12 1.86 -1.94
CA PHE A 475 -2.26 0.98 -1.71
C PHE A 475 -2.55 0.09 -2.92
N GLU A 476 -2.59 0.69 -4.11
CA GLU A 476 -2.78 0.00 -5.38
C GLU A 476 -1.68 -1.03 -5.63
N GLN A 477 -0.42 -0.65 -5.44
CA GLN A 477 0.73 -1.54 -5.64
C GLN A 477 0.72 -2.71 -4.67
N VAL A 478 0.38 -2.50 -3.39
CA VAL A 478 0.20 -3.62 -2.45
C VAL A 478 -0.92 -4.54 -2.94
N GLY A 479 -2.03 -3.98 -3.42
CA GLY A 479 -3.14 -4.72 -4.02
C GLY A 479 -2.70 -5.59 -5.20
N GLN A 480 -2.01 -4.98 -6.18
CA GLN A 480 -1.52 -5.65 -7.39
C GLN A 480 -0.50 -6.76 -7.06
N VAL A 481 0.45 -6.50 -6.16
CA VAL A 481 1.42 -7.52 -5.73
C VAL A 481 0.70 -8.70 -5.07
N LEU A 482 -0.25 -8.44 -4.18
CA LEU A 482 -1.02 -9.51 -3.53
C LEU A 482 -1.91 -10.27 -4.53
N GLU A 483 -2.51 -9.58 -5.50
CA GLU A 483 -3.29 -10.17 -6.58
C GLU A 483 -2.43 -11.10 -7.45
N THR A 484 -1.26 -10.63 -7.92
CA THR A 484 -0.32 -11.42 -8.73
C THR A 484 0.12 -12.68 -7.98
N LEU A 485 0.37 -12.57 -6.68
CA LEU A 485 0.72 -13.72 -5.84
C LEU A 485 -0.47 -14.68 -5.63
N ALA A 486 -1.64 -14.15 -5.32
CA ALA A 486 -2.86 -14.93 -5.08
C ALA A 486 -3.29 -15.72 -6.32
N ASN A 487 -3.16 -15.13 -7.51
CA ASN A 487 -3.45 -15.79 -8.78
C ASN A 487 -2.55 -17.03 -9.03
N ARG A 488 -1.37 -17.09 -8.39
CA ARG A 488 -0.48 -18.24 -8.47
C ARG A 488 -0.71 -19.25 -7.35
N GLN A 489 -0.87 -18.77 -6.12
CA GLN A 489 -1.09 -19.60 -4.93
C GLN A 489 -2.06 -18.89 -3.98
N PRO A 490 -3.06 -19.59 -3.42
CA PRO A 490 -3.95 -18.98 -2.43
C PRO A 490 -3.19 -18.44 -1.22
N LEU A 491 -3.63 -17.30 -0.70
CA LEU A 491 -2.98 -16.62 0.41
C LEU A 491 -3.87 -16.61 1.67
N LEU A 492 -3.27 -16.92 2.82
CA LEU A 492 -3.84 -16.71 4.14
C LEU A 492 -3.05 -15.59 4.84
N LEU A 493 -3.67 -14.41 4.95
CA LEU A 493 -3.07 -13.23 5.58
C LEU A 493 -3.62 -13.09 7.00
N ILE A 494 -2.74 -13.08 8.00
CA ILE A 494 -3.14 -13.02 9.41
C ILE A 494 -2.66 -11.70 10.01
N LEU A 495 -3.55 -10.94 10.63
CA LEU A 495 -3.25 -9.71 11.34
C LEU A 495 -3.63 -9.85 12.81
N ASP A 496 -2.65 -9.88 13.70
CA ASP A 496 -2.89 -10.03 15.15
C ASP A 496 -2.87 -8.69 15.87
N ASP A 497 -3.63 -8.61 16.98
CA ASP A 497 -3.77 -7.43 17.84
C ASP A 497 -4.17 -6.11 17.11
N LEU A 498 -5.09 -6.18 16.14
CA LEU A 498 -5.55 -5.03 15.32
C LEU A 498 -6.05 -3.81 16.11
N GLN A 499 -6.36 -3.94 17.41
CA GLN A 499 -6.63 -2.77 18.26
C GLN A 499 -5.46 -1.78 18.35
N TRP A 500 -4.23 -2.25 18.06
CA TRP A 500 -3.01 -1.46 18.08
C TRP A 500 -2.54 -1.04 16.67
N ALA A 501 -3.36 -1.24 15.63
CA ALA A 501 -2.99 -0.84 14.28
C ALA A 501 -2.96 0.69 14.13
N ASP A 502 -1.88 1.20 13.52
CA ASP A 502 -1.77 2.62 13.19
C ASP A 502 -2.75 3.02 12.07
N SER A 503 -3.06 4.31 11.98
CA SER A 503 -4.02 4.84 11.00
C SER A 503 -3.61 4.56 9.54
N ALA A 504 -2.32 4.46 9.23
CA ALA A 504 -1.85 4.17 7.89
C ALA A 504 -2.10 2.69 7.53
N SER A 505 -1.77 1.77 8.44
CA SER A 505 -2.13 0.35 8.34
C SER A 505 -3.64 0.13 8.22
N VAL A 506 -4.45 0.79 9.03
CA VAL A 506 -5.91 0.65 8.99
C VAL A 506 -6.50 1.11 7.66
N ASN A 507 -5.98 2.22 7.10
CA ASN A 507 -6.40 2.70 5.79
C ASN A 507 -6.01 1.72 4.67
N LEU A 508 -4.81 1.14 4.72
CA LEU A 508 -4.38 0.12 3.76
C LEU A 508 -5.24 -1.15 3.88
N LEU A 509 -5.50 -1.61 5.10
CA LEU A 509 -6.41 -2.74 5.36
C LEU A 509 -7.79 -2.49 4.75
N PHE A 510 -8.33 -1.29 4.97
CA PHE A 510 -9.64 -0.92 4.44
C PHE A 510 -9.67 -0.90 2.90
N TYR A 511 -8.61 -0.37 2.28
CA TYR A 511 -8.46 -0.40 0.82
C TYR A 511 -8.38 -1.83 0.29
N LEU A 512 -7.47 -2.64 0.83
CA LEU A 512 -7.25 -4.02 0.39
C LEU A 512 -8.51 -4.85 0.53
N ALA A 513 -9.20 -4.77 1.66
CA ALA A 513 -10.43 -5.52 1.90
C ALA A 513 -11.50 -5.33 0.81
N ARG A 514 -11.51 -4.20 0.10
CA ARG A 514 -12.45 -3.97 -1.01
C ARG A 514 -12.02 -4.64 -2.31
N GLN A 515 -10.73 -4.94 -2.47
CA GLN A 515 -10.14 -5.63 -3.62
C GLN A 515 -10.05 -7.15 -3.42
N LEU A 516 -10.03 -7.64 -2.18
CA LEU A 516 -9.88 -9.08 -1.90
C LEU A 516 -11.06 -9.94 -2.38
N VAL A 517 -12.23 -9.36 -2.64
CA VAL A 517 -13.51 -10.09 -2.83
C VAL A 517 -13.44 -11.20 -3.89
N ASP A 518 -12.71 -10.98 -4.98
CA ASP A 518 -12.60 -11.92 -6.12
C ASP A 518 -11.22 -12.61 -6.21
N LEU A 519 -10.42 -12.53 -5.14
CA LEU A 519 -9.10 -13.11 -5.08
C LEU A 519 -9.10 -14.33 -4.15
N PRO A 520 -8.22 -15.33 -4.39
CA PRO A 520 -8.08 -16.47 -3.49
C PRO A 520 -7.29 -16.12 -2.24
N ILE A 521 -7.78 -15.11 -1.51
CA ILE A 521 -7.15 -14.56 -0.31
C ILE A 521 -8.14 -14.64 0.85
N MET A 522 -7.70 -15.23 1.96
CA MET A 522 -8.38 -15.13 3.24
C MET A 522 -7.59 -14.20 4.15
N LEU A 523 -8.24 -13.15 4.66
CA LEU A 523 -7.69 -12.27 5.67
C LEU A 523 -8.31 -12.58 7.03
N VAL A 524 -7.48 -12.88 8.03
CA VAL A 524 -7.94 -13.16 9.40
C VAL A 524 -7.34 -12.16 10.37
N GLY A 525 -8.18 -11.31 10.95
CA GLY A 525 -7.81 -10.34 11.97
C GLY A 525 -8.13 -10.85 13.38
N ALA A 526 -7.29 -10.56 14.36
CA ALA A 526 -7.64 -10.71 15.77
C ALA A 526 -7.58 -9.38 16.51
N TYR A 527 -8.58 -9.11 17.35
CA TYR A 527 -8.60 -7.89 18.17
C TYR A 527 -9.34 -8.03 19.49
N ARG A 528 -9.18 -7.02 20.37
CA ARG A 528 -9.84 -6.92 21.68
C ARG A 528 -10.96 -5.86 21.62
N PRO A 529 -12.24 -6.25 21.75
CA PRO A 529 -13.35 -5.29 21.65
C PRO A 529 -13.32 -4.17 22.69
N ILE A 530 -12.87 -4.46 23.91
CA ILE A 530 -12.83 -3.47 25.01
C ILE A 530 -11.80 -2.36 24.76
N GLU A 531 -10.68 -2.68 24.12
CA GLU A 531 -9.62 -1.73 23.77
C GLU A 531 -10.05 -0.77 22.65
N LEU A 532 -11.03 -1.16 21.83
CA LEU A 532 -11.63 -0.25 20.83
C LEU A 532 -12.57 0.79 21.47
N GLN A 533 -12.97 0.57 22.73
CA GLN A 533 -13.92 1.42 23.47
C GLN A 533 -13.27 2.20 24.62
N ALA A 534 -11.98 1.97 24.92
CA ALA A 534 -11.35 2.41 26.16
C ALA A 534 -10.87 3.89 26.11
N GLY A 535 -11.46 4.74 26.97
CA GLY A 535 -10.81 5.91 27.57
C GLY A 535 -11.25 7.30 27.09
N SER A 536 -10.81 8.34 27.82
CA SER A 536 -11.03 9.79 27.55
C SER A 536 -10.33 10.32 26.29
N GLY A 537 -9.83 9.44 25.41
CA GLY A 537 -9.09 9.75 24.19
C GLY A 537 -9.90 9.50 22.91
N PRO A 538 -9.33 9.78 21.72
CA PRO A 538 -9.97 9.46 20.45
C PRO A 538 -10.15 7.94 20.26
N PRO A 539 -11.24 7.49 19.62
CA PRO A 539 -11.50 6.06 19.39
C PRO A 539 -10.40 5.42 18.54
N ALA A 540 -10.10 4.15 18.82
CA ALA A 540 -9.08 3.39 18.09
C ALA A 540 -9.34 3.41 16.57
N PRO A 541 -8.33 3.65 15.71
CA PRO A 541 -8.51 3.84 14.27
C PRO A 541 -9.25 2.68 13.57
N PHE A 542 -9.09 1.46 14.07
CA PHE A 542 -9.69 0.25 13.49
C PHE A 542 -11.22 0.15 13.69
N ALA A 543 -11.80 0.83 14.69
CA ALA A 543 -13.22 0.71 15.03
C ALA A 543 -14.18 0.99 13.84
N PRO A 544 -14.07 2.12 13.10
CA PRO A 544 -14.92 2.37 11.93
C PRO A 544 -14.71 1.35 10.82
N VAL A 545 -13.47 0.89 10.61
CA VAL A 545 -13.15 -0.10 9.57
C VAL A 545 -13.75 -1.47 9.91
N ALA A 546 -13.74 -1.89 11.17
CA ALA A 546 -14.36 -3.15 11.59
C ALA A 546 -15.86 -3.20 11.25
N GLY A 547 -16.59 -2.10 11.45
CA GLY A 547 -18.01 -2.00 11.06
C GLY A 547 -18.22 -2.10 9.55
N GLU A 548 -17.34 -1.47 8.78
CA GLU A 548 -17.38 -1.49 7.33
C GLU A 548 -16.99 -2.85 6.73
N LEU A 549 -16.02 -3.56 7.33
CA LEU A 549 -15.68 -4.94 6.97
C LEU A 549 -16.89 -5.87 7.17
N LYS A 550 -17.63 -5.74 8.27
CA LYS A 550 -18.89 -6.49 8.48
C LYS A 550 -19.92 -6.16 7.41
N ARG A 551 -19.99 -4.90 6.97
CA ARG A 551 -20.89 -4.49 5.89
C ARG A 551 -20.51 -5.12 4.55
N LEU A 552 -19.21 -5.29 4.28
CA LEU A 552 -18.70 -5.85 3.03
C LEU A 552 -18.77 -7.38 2.96
N PHE A 553 -18.45 -8.06 4.06
CA PHE A 553 -18.27 -9.53 4.10
C PHE A 553 -19.32 -10.28 4.94
N GLY A 554 -20.26 -9.57 5.57
CA GLY A 554 -21.34 -10.15 6.36
C GLY A 554 -20.92 -10.57 7.77
N ASP A 555 -21.31 -11.79 8.18
CA ASP A 555 -21.01 -12.31 9.51
C ASP A 555 -19.57 -12.85 9.59
N ILE A 556 -18.65 -11.91 9.79
CA ILE A 556 -17.20 -12.17 9.87
C ILE A 556 -16.69 -12.38 11.30
N GLU A 557 -17.49 -12.14 12.34
CA GLU A 557 -17.00 -12.16 13.73
C GLU A 557 -17.07 -13.54 14.40
N LEU A 558 -15.93 -13.97 14.94
CA LEU A 558 -15.78 -15.11 15.84
C LEU A 558 -15.46 -14.62 17.25
N ASP A 559 -16.50 -14.52 18.08
CA ASP A 559 -16.38 -14.05 19.47
C ASP A 559 -16.06 -15.19 20.43
N LEU A 560 -14.84 -15.20 20.96
CA LEU A 560 -14.36 -16.20 21.93
C LEU A 560 -14.88 -15.96 23.37
N GLY A 561 -15.73 -14.96 23.59
CA GLY A 561 -16.19 -14.49 24.91
C GLY A 561 -17.67 -14.78 25.25
N ARG A 562 -18.49 -15.29 24.33
CA ARG A 562 -19.97 -15.34 24.51
C ARG A 562 -20.55 -16.49 25.33
N THR A 563 -19.79 -17.56 25.63
CA THR A 563 -20.30 -18.67 26.47
C THR A 563 -19.28 -19.17 27.51
N PRO A 564 -18.98 -18.40 28.57
CA PRO A 564 -17.83 -18.65 29.45
C PRO A 564 -17.85 -19.98 30.19
N ALA A 565 -19.04 -20.46 30.60
CA ALA A 565 -19.10 -21.58 31.55
C ALA A 565 -19.03 -22.96 30.87
N ALA A 566 -19.73 -23.15 29.76
CA ALA A 566 -19.75 -24.42 29.04
C ALA A 566 -18.46 -24.64 28.24
N GLU A 567 -17.98 -23.63 27.52
CA GLU A 567 -16.72 -23.71 26.75
C GLU A 567 -15.49 -23.76 27.66
N GLY A 568 -15.51 -23.02 28.77
CA GLY A 568 -14.42 -23.05 29.74
C GLY A 568 -14.27 -24.42 30.40
N ARG A 569 -15.40 -25.12 30.62
CA ARG A 569 -15.40 -26.48 31.15
C ARG A 569 -14.96 -27.50 30.10
N GLU A 570 -15.46 -27.38 28.87
CA GLU A 570 -15.03 -28.21 27.74
C GLU A 570 -13.52 -28.08 27.48
N PHE A 571 -12.97 -26.86 27.55
CA PHE A 571 -11.53 -26.62 27.47
C PHE A 571 -10.77 -27.32 28.58
N LEU A 572 -11.20 -27.18 29.85
CA LEU A 572 -10.56 -27.85 30.98
C LEU A 572 -10.58 -29.37 30.81
N ASP A 573 -11.73 -29.93 30.47
CA ASP A 573 -11.90 -31.38 30.36
C ASP A 573 -11.01 -31.94 29.25
N ALA A 574 -11.06 -31.33 28.07
CA ALA A 574 -10.22 -31.72 26.96
C ALA A 574 -8.73 -31.52 27.28
N LEU A 575 -8.35 -30.46 28.01
CA LEU A 575 -6.96 -30.21 28.41
C LEU A 575 -6.44 -31.30 29.35
N LEU A 576 -7.25 -31.74 30.31
CA LEU A 576 -6.88 -32.83 31.19
C LEU A 576 -6.83 -34.16 30.42
N ASP A 577 -7.81 -34.43 29.56
CA ASP A 577 -7.89 -35.66 28.76
C ASP A 577 -6.81 -35.79 27.68
N SER A 578 -6.15 -34.67 27.35
CA SER A 578 -5.01 -34.65 26.44
C SER A 578 -3.79 -35.44 26.95
N VAL A 579 -3.74 -35.67 28.26
CA VAL A 579 -2.71 -36.47 28.93
C VAL A 579 -3.36 -37.60 29.73
N PRO A 580 -2.79 -38.81 29.73
CA PRO A 580 -3.31 -39.90 30.55
C PRO A 580 -3.40 -39.48 32.03
N ASN A 581 -4.60 -39.52 32.61
CA ASN A 581 -4.87 -39.08 33.98
C ASN A 581 -5.98 -39.92 34.64
N ARG A 582 -6.06 -39.86 35.97
CA ARG A 582 -7.20 -40.34 36.78
C ARG A 582 -7.74 -39.22 37.68
N LEU A 583 -7.83 -38.01 37.12
CA LEU A 583 -8.37 -36.84 37.82
C LEU A 583 -9.89 -36.86 37.69
N ASP A 584 -10.57 -37.04 38.82
CA ASP A 584 -12.00 -37.27 38.86
C ASP A 584 -12.82 -35.99 38.69
N GLU A 585 -14.15 -36.14 38.69
CA GLU A 585 -15.09 -35.03 38.51
C GLU A 585 -14.96 -33.97 39.63
N SER A 586 -14.55 -34.38 40.83
CA SER A 586 -14.39 -33.45 41.96
C SER A 586 -13.21 -32.50 41.74
N PHE A 587 -12.09 -33.03 41.26
CA PHE A 587 -10.93 -32.23 40.86
C PHE A 587 -11.28 -31.27 39.72
N ARG A 588 -11.95 -31.77 38.68
CA ARG A 588 -12.34 -30.98 37.51
C ARG A 588 -13.30 -29.85 37.89
N ALA A 589 -14.27 -30.12 38.76
CA ALA A 589 -15.20 -29.11 39.27
C ALA A 589 -14.49 -28.04 40.10
N ALA A 590 -13.55 -28.43 40.96
CA ALA A 590 -12.77 -27.50 41.77
C ALA A 590 -11.83 -26.61 40.92
N MET A 591 -11.13 -27.20 39.94
CA MET A 591 -10.33 -26.47 38.94
C MET A 591 -11.18 -25.44 38.20
N PHE A 592 -12.32 -25.88 37.64
CA PHE A 592 -13.21 -25.01 36.88
C PHE A 592 -13.79 -23.88 37.76
N GLY A 593 -14.18 -24.17 39.00
CA GLY A 593 -14.69 -23.18 39.94
C GLY A 593 -13.70 -22.04 40.21
N ARG A 594 -12.39 -22.32 40.21
CA ARG A 594 -11.34 -21.31 40.40
C ARG A 594 -10.96 -20.61 39.11
N THR A 595 -10.73 -21.35 38.03
CA THR A 595 -10.19 -20.77 36.80
C THR A 595 -11.25 -20.20 35.89
N GLN A 596 -12.52 -20.58 36.11
CA GLN A 596 -13.65 -20.31 35.21
C GLN A 596 -13.33 -20.72 33.75
N GLY A 597 -12.45 -21.71 33.60
CA GLY A 597 -11.97 -22.19 32.29
C GLY A 597 -11.13 -21.20 31.49
N HIS A 598 -10.54 -20.17 32.12
CA HIS A 598 -9.62 -19.25 31.45
C HIS A 598 -8.36 -20.02 30.99
N PRO A 599 -8.02 -20.09 29.68
CA PRO A 599 -6.98 -20.98 29.17
C PRO A 599 -5.60 -20.79 29.80
N LEU A 600 -5.11 -19.53 29.84
CA LEU A 600 -3.82 -19.23 30.46
C LEU A 600 -3.81 -19.60 31.94
N PHE A 601 -4.76 -19.09 32.73
CA PHE A 601 -4.86 -19.41 34.16
C PHE A 601 -4.92 -20.92 34.44
N THR A 602 -5.69 -21.66 33.64
CA THR A 602 -5.88 -23.10 33.82
C THR A 602 -4.59 -23.89 33.54
N VAL A 603 -3.93 -23.62 32.41
CA VAL A 603 -2.65 -24.27 32.05
C VAL A 603 -1.58 -23.95 33.08
N GLU A 604 -1.52 -22.69 33.52
CA GLU A 604 -0.53 -22.22 34.48
C GLU A 604 -0.75 -22.80 35.88
N LEU A 605 -2.01 -22.88 36.34
CA LEU A 605 -2.35 -23.47 37.63
C LEU A 605 -2.02 -24.97 37.67
N LEU A 606 -2.28 -25.71 36.58
CA LEU A 606 -1.89 -27.12 36.46
C LEU A 606 -0.36 -27.31 36.54
N GLN A 607 0.41 -26.45 35.88
CA GLN A 607 1.88 -26.48 35.98
C GLN A 607 2.35 -26.21 37.42
N VAL A 608 1.75 -25.25 38.11
CA VAL A 608 2.06 -24.96 39.53
C VAL A 608 1.82 -26.18 40.42
N MET A 609 0.71 -26.89 40.21
CA MET A 609 0.34 -28.09 40.97
C MET A 609 1.28 -29.26 40.68
N GLN A 610 1.68 -29.48 39.42
CA GLN A 610 2.69 -30.47 39.03
C GLN A 610 4.05 -30.19 39.68
N GLU A 611 4.51 -28.94 39.66
CA GLU A 611 5.80 -28.54 40.23
C GLU A 611 5.82 -28.63 41.77
N ARG A 612 4.68 -28.43 42.44
CA ARG A 612 4.54 -28.58 43.90
C ARG A 612 4.43 -30.04 44.35
N GLY A 613 4.26 -30.97 43.41
CA GLY A 613 3.95 -32.38 43.69
C GLY A 613 2.51 -32.61 44.16
N ASP A 614 1.62 -31.64 43.93
CA ASP A 614 0.17 -31.80 44.20
C ASP A 614 -0.45 -32.74 43.15
N LEU A 615 0.09 -32.69 41.93
CA LEU A 615 -0.16 -33.68 40.87
C LEU A 615 1.11 -34.51 40.65
N VAL A 616 0.97 -35.84 40.68
CA VAL A 616 2.08 -36.79 40.46
C VAL A 616 1.68 -37.84 39.44
N GLN A 617 2.66 -38.51 38.83
CA GLN A 617 2.39 -39.66 37.95
C GLN A 617 2.43 -40.95 38.77
N ASP A 618 1.43 -41.82 38.59
CA ASP A 618 1.42 -43.16 39.17
C ASP A 618 2.41 -44.11 38.46
N GLU A 619 2.53 -45.35 38.93
CA GLU A 619 3.43 -46.36 38.34
C GLU A 619 3.09 -46.71 36.88
N ALA A 620 1.87 -46.39 36.42
CA ALA A 620 1.43 -46.57 35.04
C ALA A 620 1.60 -45.29 34.19
N GLY A 621 2.19 -44.22 34.75
CA GLY A 621 2.41 -42.94 34.08
C GLY A 621 1.18 -42.05 33.98
N LEU A 622 0.09 -42.36 34.71
CA LEU A 622 -1.15 -41.57 34.74
C LEU A 622 -1.03 -40.46 35.78
N TRP A 623 -1.44 -39.24 35.43
CA TRP A 623 -1.52 -38.13 36.39
C TRP A 623 -2.63 -38.37 37.43
N ILE A 624 -2.27 -38.30 38.71
CA ILE A 624 -3.15 -38.45 39.87
C ILE A 624 -2.91 -37.32 40.89
N GLU A 625 -3.85 -37.14 41.82
CA GLU A 625 -3.64 -36.29 43.00
C GLU A 625 -2.66 -36.99 43.96
N GLY A 626 -1.57 -36.32 44.32
CA GLY A 626 -0.50 -36.92 45.15
C GLY A 626 -0.80 -36.86 46.65
N ARG A 627 -1.22 -35.70 47.16
CA ARG A 627 -1.58 -35.43 48.57
C ARG A 627 -2.95 -34.73 48.61
N PRO A 628 -3.68 -34.71 49.75
CA PRO A 628 -4.95 -33.98 49.83
C PRO A 628 -4.74 -32.54 49.40
N LEU A 629 -5.44 -32.14 48.34
CA LEU A 629 -5.21 -30.90 47.65
C LEU A 629 -5.90 -29.75 48.39
N ASP A 630 -5.11 -28.87 49.00
CA ASP A 630 -5.62 -27.65 49.63
C ASP A 630 -5.87 -26.59 48.57
N TRP A 631 -7.10 -26.57 48.05
CA TRP A 631 -7.54 -25.61 47.06
C TRP A 631 -7.40 -24.17 47.53
N ASP A 632 -7.53 -23.88 48.84
CA ASP A 632 -7.44 -22.52 49.39
C ASP A 632 -6.02 -21.97 49.39
N SER A 633 -5.02 -22.84 49.32
CA SER A 633 -3.60 -22.48 49.16
C SER A 633 -3.19 -22.13 47.72
N LEU A 634 -4.11 -22.27 46.74
CA LEU A 634 -3.86 -22.00 45.32
C LEU A 634 -4.33 -20.57 44.92
N PRO A 635 -3.58 -19.86 44.07
CA PRO A 635 -3.89 -18.48 43.71
C PRO A 635 -5.27 -18.31 43.04
N PRO A 636 -6.03 -17.24 43.37
CA PRO A 636 -7.37 -17.02 42.82
C PRO A 636 -7.40 -16.19 41.52
N ARG A 637 -6.27 -15.63 41.06
CA ARG A 637 -6.18 -14.71 39.90
C ARG A 637 -4.96 -14.99 39.03
N VAL A 638 -5.05 -14.58 37.75
CA VAL A 638 -3.98 -14.75 36.75
C VAL A 638 -2.69 -14.07 37.19
N GLU A 639 -2.79 -12.83 37.70
CA GLU A 639 -1.64 -12.05 38.17
C GLU A 639 -0.91 -12.74 39.33
N ALA A 640 -1.65 -13.39 40.24
CA ALA A 640 -1.08 -14.10 41.37
C ALA A 640 -0.37 -15.41 40.95
N VAL A 641 -0.80 -16.04 39.85
CA VAL A 641 -0.07 -17.18 39.27
C VAL A 641 1.21 -16.74 38.58
N ILE A 642 1.17 -15.63 37.83
CA ILE A 642 2.35 -15.02 37.21
C ILE A 642 3.37 -14.64 38.29
N GLU A 643 2.93 -13.95 39.34
CA GLU A 643 3.73 -13.56 40.50
C GLU A 643 4.44 -14.77 41.11
N GLN A 644 3.70 -15.84 41.40
CA GLN A 644 4.24 -17.03 42.02
C GLN A 644 5.25 -17.76 41.13
N ARG A 645 5.09 -17.69 39.80
CA ARG A 645 6.02 -18.28 38.83
C ARG A 645 7.31 -17.48 38.76
N LEU A 646 7.20 -16.15 38.74
CA LEU A 646 8.36 -15.26 38.76
C LEU A 646 9.11 -15.36 40.09
N ALA A 647 8.42 -15.46 41.23
CA ALA A 647 9.02 -15.60 42.57
C ALA A 647 9.87 -16.87 42.77
N ARG A 648 9.75 -17.86 41.88
CA ARG A 648 10.57 -19.10 41.89
C ARG A 648 11.87 -18.97 41.11
N LEU A 649 12.04 -17.89 40.35
CA LEU A 649 13.26 -17.59 39.63
C LEU A 649 14.33 -17.08 40.60
N ASP A 650 15.60 -17.32 40.30
CA ASP A 650 16.68 -16.67 41.03
C ASP A 650 16.75 -15.18 40.65
N ASP A 651 17.38 -14.38 41.51
CA ASP A 651 17.44 -12.91 41.34
C ASP A 651 18.01 -12.53 39.97
N ASN A 652 19.01 -13.28 39.48
CA ASN A 652 19.60 -13.09 38.15
C ASN A 652 18.58 -13.29 37.02
N ALA A 653 17.74 -14.33 37.10
CA ALA A 653 16.72 -14.60 36.09
C ALA A 653 15.61 -13.55 36.10
N GLN A 654 15.22 -13.06 37.28
CA GLN A 654 14.26 -11.95 37.38
C GLN A 654 14.84 -10.67 36.77
N GLU A 655 16.10 -10.34 37.07
CA GLU A 655 16.76 -9.15 36.54
C GLU A 655 16.90 -9.18 35.01
N ILE A 656 17.27 -10.33 34.44
CA ILE A 656 17.27 -10.56 32.98
C ILE A 656 15.90 -10.25 32.37
N LEU A 657 14.82 -10.76 32.97
CA LEU A 657 13.47 -10.58 32.46
C LEU A 657 12.96 -9.14 32.67
N SER A 658 13.35 -8.47 33.75
CA SER A 658 13.00 -7.06 34.00
C SER A 658 13.63 -6.13 32.97
N ILE A 659 14.92 -6.30 32.64
CA ILE A 659 15.58 -5.52 31.58
C ILE A 659 14.92 -5.82 30.22
N ALA A 660 14.73 -7.10 29.90
CA ALA A 660 14.05 -7.51 28.68
C ALA A 660 12.64 -6.91 28.57
N ALA A 661 11.91 -6.81 29.69
CA ALA A 661 10.57 -6.26 29.72
C ALA A 661 10.51 -4.76 29.41
N VAL A 662 11.58 -4.00 29.71
CA VAL A 662 11.70 -2.58 29.35
C VAL A 662 12.06 -2.39 27.88
N GLU A 663 12.87 -3.29 27.29
CA GLU A 663 13.14 -3.26 25.84
C GLU A 663 11.85 -3.54 25.04
N GLY A 664 11.06 -4.52 25.50
CA GLY A 664 9.73 -4.80 24.96
C GLY A 664 9.35 -6.28 24.99
N GLU A 665 8.23 -6.65 24.36
CA GLU A 665 7.85 -8.06 24.21
C GLU A 665 8.90 -8.85 23.39
N GLN A 666 9.49 -8.19 22.40
CA GLN A 666 10.67 -8.65 21.70
C GLN A 666 11.89 -7.88 22.21
N PHE A 667 12.98 -8.58 22.44
CA PHE A 667 14.18 -8.00 23.03
C PHE A 667 15.45 -8.65 22.47
N THR A 668 16.58 -8.00 22.71
CA THR A 668 17.88 -8.36 22.15
C THR A 668 18.79 -8.92 23.24
N GLY A 669 19.29 -10.13 23.04
CA GLY A 669 20.18 -10.78 24.01
C GLY A 669 21.42 -9.93 24.30
N GLN A 670 22.02 -9.32 23.28
CA GLN A 670 23.21 -8.48 23.41
C GLN A 670 22.96 -7.23 24.27
N VAL A 671 21.77 -6.63 24.19
CA VAL A 671 21.38 -5.48 25.02
C VAL A 671 21.37 -5.90 26.49
N VAL A 672 20.62 -6.96 26.82
CA VAL A 672 20.55 -7.50 28.18
C VAL A 672 21.92 -7.95 28.70
N ALA A 673 22.76 -8.55 27.84
CA ALA A 673 24.08 -9.02 28.23
C ALA A 673 25.01 -7.88 28.64
N ARG A 674 25.02 -6.79 27.86
CA ARG A 674 25.84 -5.60 28.12
C ARG A 674 25.41 -4.91 29.40
N LEU A 675 24.11 -4.74 29.61
CA LEU A 675 23.58 -4.09 30.82
C LEU A 675 23.88 -4.86 32.11
N LEU A 676 23.86 -6.20 32.05
CA LEU A 676 24.20 -7.05 33.19
C LEU A 676 25.71 -7.34 33.33
N GLY A 677 26.55 -6.85 32.39
CA GLY A 677 27.98 -7.18 32.35
C GLY A 677 28.26 -8.68 32.19
N LEU A 678 27.34 -9.43 31.57
CA LEU A 678 27.47 -10.86 31.34
C LEU A 678 28.07 -11.14 29.96
N SER A 679 28.83 -12.23 29.83
CA SER A 679 29.22 -12.70 28.51
C SER A 679 27.99 -13.16 27.72
N GLU A 680 27.91 -12.78 26.43
CA GLU A 680 26.78 -13.13 25.56
C GLU A 680 26.51 -14.64 25.58
N ARG A 681 27.56 -15.46 25.54
CA ARG A 681 27.44 -16.92 25.61
C ARG A 681 26.76 -17.40 26.90
N LYS A 682 27.03 -16.77 28.05
CA LYS A 682 26.41 -17.13 29.33
C LYS A 682 24.94 -16.74 29.34
N LEU A 683 24.63 -15.51 28.90
CA LEU A 683 23.24 -15.05 28.82
C LEU A 683 22.41 -15.90 27.85
N LEU A 684 22.89 -16.15 26.63
CA LEU A 684 22.18 -16.96 25.64
C LEU A 684 21.88 -18.37 26.16
N ARG A 685 22.76 -18.95 27.01
CA ARG A 685 22.47 -20.23 27.69
C ARG A 685 21.36 -20.09 28.73
N GLN A 686 21.34 -19.01 29.52
CA GLN A 686 20.27 -18.76 30.49
C GLN A 686 18.92 -18.53 29.78
N LEU A 687 18.89 -17.67 28.76
CA LEU A 687 17.70 -17.40 27.95
C LEU A 687 17.16 -18.67 27.27
N SER A 688 18.03 -19.43 26.59
CA SER A 688 17.58 -20.61 25.82
C SER A 688 17.25 -21.83 26.69
N ARG A 689 18.02 -22.11 27.76
CA ARG A 689 17.85 -23.34 28.57
C ARG A 689 17.00 -23.08 29.81
N MET A 690 17.40 -22.12 30.64
CA MET A 690 16.75 -21.91 31.93
C MET A 690 15.42 -21.18 31.73
N LEU A 691 15.41 -19.98 31.15
CA LEU A 691 14.18 -19.23 30.91
C LEU A 691 13.33 -19.84 29.80
N GLY A 692 13.95 -20.38 28.74
CA GLY A 692 13.24 -20.89 27.56
C GLY A 692 12.74 -22.33 27.65
N LYS A 693 13.59 -23.28 28.10
CA LYS A 693 13.22 -24.72 28.18
C LYS A 693 12.67 -25.11 29.55
N ARG A 694 13.32 -24.69 30.63
CA ARG A 694 12.92 -25.06 32.01
C ARG A 694 11.70 -24.27 32.47
N HIS A 695 11.78 -22.94 32.47
CA HIS A 695 10.71 -22.08 32.97
C HIS A 695 9.68 -21.66 31.92
N ARG A 696 9.98 -21.84 30.62
CA ARG A 696 9.09 -21.54 29.47
C ARG A 696 8.54 -20.10 29.47
N LEU A 697 9.35 -19.12 29.86
CA LEU A 697 8.96 -17.70 29.92
C LEU A 697 9.30 -16.94 28.64
N VAL A 698 10.38 -17.34 27.96
CA VAL A 698 10.87 -16.72 26.72
C VAL A 698 11.09 -17.76 25.63
N ARG A 699 11.23 -17.30 24.39
CA ARG A 699 11.62 -18.11 23.22
C ARG A 699 12.60 -17.33 22.35
N ALA A 700 13.49 -18.03 21.66
CA ALA A 700 14.32 -17.40 20.64
C ALA A 700 13.45 -16.98 19.43
N GLN A 701 13.84 -15.90 18.76
CA GLN A 701 13.24 -15.42 17.50
C GLN A 701 14.21 -15.49 16.32
N GLY A 702 15.52 -15.55 16.57
CA GLY A 702 16.53 -15.67 15.53
C GLY A 702 17.68 -14.71 15.72
N GLU A 703 18.46 -14.52 14.67
CA GLU A 703 19.61 -13.61 14.67
C GLU A 703 19.50 -12.64 13.50
N VAL A 704 19.77 -11.36 13.76
CA VAL A 704 19.79 -10.30 12.77
C VAL A 704 21.21 -9.74 12.68
N THR A 705 21.72 -9.55 11.48
CA THR A 705 23.02 -8.90 11.25
C THR A 705 22.81 -7.42 10.97
N VAL A 706 23.43 -6.56 11.78
CA VAL A 706 23.43 -5.09 11.64
C VAL A 706 24.88 -4.63 11.61
N GLY A 707 25.33 -4.10 10.47
CA GLY A 707 26.76 -3.85 10.25
C GLY A 707 27.59 -5.13 10.47
N GLU A 708 28.57 -5.05 11.39
CA GLU A 708 29.39 -6.20 11.80
C GLU A 708 28.80 -6.99 12.98
N ASN A 709 27.73 -6.48 13.60
CA ASN A 709 27.13 -7.08 14.79
C ASN A 709 26.09 -8.14 14.42
N ARG A 710 26.08 -9.25 15.17
CA ARG A 710 25.07 -10.31 15.07
C ARG A 710 24.23 -10.33 16.32
N LEU A 711 22.98 -9.90 16.22
CA LEU A 711 22.06 -9.66 17.31
C LEU A 711 21.07 -10.82 17.45
N SER A 712 21.07 -11.51 18.59
CA SER A 712 20.15 -12.59 18.91
C SER A 712 18.85 -12.03 19.49
N ARG A 713 17.73 -12.23 18.79
CA ARG A 713 16.39 -11.77 19.19
C ARG A 713 15.66 -12.85 19.99
N PHE A 714 14.95 -12.41 21.02
CA PHE A 714 14.10 -13.23 21.88
C PHE A 714 12.73 -12.58 22.04
N GLN A 715 11.74 -13.36 22.44
CA GLN A 715 10.39 -12.89 22.72
C GLN A 715 9.86 -13.54 23.99
N PHE A 716 9.05 -12.81 24.77
CA PHE A 716 8.25 -13.42 25.82
C PHE A 716 7.22 -14.39 25.22
N ARG A 717 6.96 -15.52 25.89
CA ARG A 717 5.94 -16.46 25.40
C ARG A 717 4.53 -15.88 25.49
N HIS A 718 4.31 -14.99 26.45
CA HIS A 718 3.06 -14.27 26.63
C HIS A 718 3.35 -12.83 27.05
N ALA A 719 2.71 -11.87 26.37
CA ALA A 719 2.84 -10.43 26.65
C ALA A 719 2.49 -10.08 28.12
N LEU A 720 1.61 -10.84 28.77
CA LEU A 720 1.25 -10.62 30.18
C LEU A 720 2.43 -10.75 31.15
N PHE A 721 3.43 -11.62 30.87
CA PHE A 721 4.63 -11.70 31.71
C PHE A 721 5.45 -10.42 31.61
N GLN A 722 5.63 -9.92 30.40
CA GLN A 722 6.37 -8.68 30.17
C GLN A 722 5.62 -7.48 30.76
N GLN A 723 4.31 -7.36 30.55
CA GLN A 723 3.49 -6.29 31.13
C GLN A 723 3.55 -6.30 32.66
N TYR A 724 3.43 -7.48 33.28
CA TYR A 724 3.53 -7.62 34.73
C TYR A 724 4.90 -7.14 35.24
N LEU A 725 5.99 -7.63 34.65
CA LEU A 725 7.36 -7.22 35.01
C LEU A 725 7.59 -5.72 34.82
N TYR A 726 7.15 -5.17 33.68
CA TYR A 726 7.29 -3.75 33.37
C TYR A 726 6.54 -2.86 34.38
N HIS A 727 5.32 -3.23 34.77
CA HIS A 727 4.52 -2.47 35.73
C HIS A 727 4.98 -2.65 37.19
N GLN A 728 5.73 -3.70 37.52
CA GLN A 728 6.36 -3.85 38.84
C GLN A 728 7.53 -2.90 39.05
N LEU A 729 8.20 -2.47 37.98
CA LEU A 729 9.30 -1.53 38.07
C LEU A 729 8.81 -0.15 38.51
N SER A 730 9.49 0.44 39.49
CA SER A 730 9.22 1.81 39.89
C SER A 730 9.47 2.77 38.72
N PRO A 731 8.81 3.95 38.68
CA PRO A 731 9.05 4.94 37.63
C PRO A 731 10.53 5.34 37.47
N GLY A 732 11.29 5.35 38.59
CA GLY A 732 12.72 5.65 38.58
C GLY A 732 13.57 4.56 37.90
N GLU A 733 13.28 3.29 38.18
CA GLU A 733 13.95 2.15 37.54
C GLU A 733 13.65 2.09 36.05
N ARG A 734 12.37 2.25 35.66
CA ARG A 734 11.98 2.31 34.24
C ARG A 734 12.75 3.38 33.50
N ARG A 735 12.77 4.61 34.02
CA ARG A 735 13.48 5.73 33.39
C ARG A 735 14.98 5.43 33.19
N LEU A 736 15.65 4.82 34.17
CA LEU A 736 17.07 4.46 34.06
C LEU A 736 17.30 3.33 33.05
N LEU A 737 16.47 2.29 33.08
CA LEU A 737 16.56 1.19 32.14
C LEU A 737 16.28 1.63 30.70
N HIS A 738 15.28 2.48 30.47
CA HIS A 738 15.03 3.07 29.15
C HIS A 738 16.24 3.85 28.63
N ARG A 739 16.91 4.65 29.48
CA ARG A 739 18.15 5.36 29.11
C ARG A 739 19.24 4.37 28.70
N ASP A 740 19.48 3.36 29.54
CA ASP A 740 20.62 2.46 29.37
C ASP A 740 20.41 1.52 28.18
N ILE A 741 19.17 1.05 27.96
CA ILE A 741 18.77 0.28 26.77
C ILE A 741 18.96 1.11 25.50
N ALA A 742 18.52 2.38 25.50
CA ALA A 742 18.66 3.25 24.33
C ALA A 742 20.14 3.43 23.95
N ALA A 743 21.00 3.70 24.93
CA ALA A 743 22.44 3.88 24.70
C ALA A 743 23.09 2.62 24.10
N VAL A 744 22.73 1.44 24.60
CA VAL A 744 23.26 0.17 24.08
C VAL A 744 22.70 -0.15 22.69
N LEU A 745 21.41 0.11 22.44
CA LEU A 745 20.81 -0.06 21.12
C LEU A 745 21.46 0.85 20.07
N GLU A 746 21.69 2.11 20.42
CA GLU A 746 22.35 3.10 19.56
C GLU A 746 23.79 2.68 19.21
N GLU A 747 24.55 2.17 20.19
CA GLU A 747 25.90 1.64 19.97
C GLU A 747 25.90 0.39 19.06
N LEU A 748 24.99 -0.56 19.32
CA LEU A 748 24.88 -1.80 18.53
C LEU A 748 24.47 -1.55 17.07
N HIS A 749 23.77 -0.43 16.80
CA HIS A 749 23.32 -0.03 15.47
C HIS A 749 24.11 1.17 14.93
N ALA A 750 25.34 1.38 15.38
CA ALA A 750 26.19 2.46 14.88
C ALA A 750 26.26 2.46 13.34
N GLY A 751 26.04 3.65 12.74
CA GLY A 751 25.94 3.81 11.28
C GLY A 751 24.60 3.38 10.65
N HIS A 752 23.71 2.72 11.40
CA HIS A 752 22.42 2.19 10.95
C HIS A 752 21.26 2.62 11.87
N THR A 753 21.44 3.65 12.70
CA THR A 753 20.44 4.11 13.68
C THR A 753 19.14 4.62 13.03
N GLY A 754 19.17 4.93 11.74
CA GLY A 754 17.98 5.30 10.97
C GLY A 754 16.93 4.17 10.89
N GLU A 755 17.34 2.91 10.99
CA GLU A 755 16.43 1.74 10.98
C GLU A 755 15.67 1.55 12.30
N ILE A 756 16.20 2.11 13.40
CA ILE A 756 15.64 2.00 14.75
C ILE A 756 15.31 3.37 15.36
N SER A 757 15.14 4.40 14.53
CA SER A 757 14.87 5.79 14.95
C SER A 757 13.66 5.89 15.87
N VAL A 758 12.56 5.18 15.55
CA VAL A 758 11.33 5.16 16.36
C VAL A 758 11.57 4.52 17.73
N ALA A 759 12.32 3.41 17.79
CA ALA A 759 12.65 2.74 19.04
C ALA A 759 13.55 3.60 19.95
N LEU A 760 14.59 4.22 19.37
CA LEU A 760 15.48 5.13 20.08
C LEU A 760 14.73 6.37 20.58
N ALA A 761 13.86 6.94 19.75
CA ALA A 761 12.99 8.06 20.12
C ALA A 761 12.11 7.72 21.33
N HIS A 762 11.47 6.55 21.33
CA HIS A 762 10.65 6.09 22.45
C HIS A 762 11.46 5.91 23.73
N HIS A 763 12.54 5.11 23.70
CA HIS A 763 13.32 4.85 24.92
C HIS A 763 13.95 6.12 25.50
N TYR A 764 14.50 7.02 24.66
CA TYR A 764 15.02 8.28 25.18
C TYR A 764 13.92 9.22 25.70
N THR A 765 12.71 9.18 25.15
CA THR A 765 11.55 9.94 25.64
C THR A 765 11.09 9.44 27.01
N GLU A 766 10.87 8.13 27.17
CA GLU A 766 10.53 7.49 28.46
C GLU A 766 11.63 7.69 29.52
N ALA A 767 12.88 7.83 29.09
CA ALA A 767 14.01 8.15 29.96
C ALA A 767 14.09 9.63 30.35
N GLY A 768 13.28 10.51 29.75
CA GLY A 768 13.37 11.97 29.90
C GLY A 768 14.69 12.56 29.37
N GLN A 769 15.34 11.89 28.41
CA GLN A 769 16.64 12.28 27.84
C GLN A 769 16.43 13.11 26.57
N GLY A 770 15.88 14.32 26.72
CA GLY A 770 15.49 15.16 25.59
C GLY A 770 16.60 15.40 24.57
N LYS A 771 17.84 15.64 25.02
CA LYS A 771 19.00 15.88 24.13
C LYS A 771 19.26 14.71 23.16
N GLN A 772 19.14 13.48 23.65
CA GLN A 772 19.30 12.27 22.83
C GLN A 772 18.02 11.91 22.06
N ALA A 773 16.84 12.22 22.60
CA ALA A 773 15.56 11.93 21.94
C ALA A 773 15.33 12.78 20.68
N ILE A 774 15.67 14.07 20.72
CA ILE A 774 15.34 15.05 19.66
C ILE A 774 15.79 14.59 18.26
N PRO A 775 17.06 14.19 18.00
CA PRO A 775 17.48 13.77 16.66
C PRO A 775 16.68 12.59 16.12
N HIS A 776 16.33 11.64 16.98
CA HIS A 776 15.58 10.44 16.60
C HIS A 776 14.10 10.74 16.39
N LEU A 777 13.50 11.60 17.21
CA LEU A 777 12.12 12.09 17.03
C LEU A 777 11.96 12.87 15.73
N LEU A 778 12.88 13.79 15.42
CA LEU A 778 12.83 14.57 14.17
C LEU A 778 12.97 13.66 12.94
N ARG A 779 13.91 12.70 12.98
CA ARG A 779 14.09 11.73 11.89
C ARG A 779 12.85 10.83 11.72
N ALA A 780 12.29 10.31 12.80
CA ALA A 780 11.08 9.49 12.76
C ALA A 780 9.88 10.29 12.21
N GLY A 781 9.74 11.56 12.62
CA GLY A 781 8.73 12.47 12.11
C GLY A 781 8.87 12.75 10.62
N ASP A 782 10.09 13.04 10.15
CA ASP A 782 10.40 13.28 8.74
C ASP A 782 10.12 12.04 7.89
N GLN A 783 10.57 10.85 8.33
CA GLN A 783 10.30 9.57 7.66
C GLN A 783 8.79 9.28 7.56
N ALA A 784 8.06 9.47 8.67
CA ALA A 784 6.61 9.25 8.68
C ALA A 784 5.86 10.24 7.77
N ARG A 785 6.27 11.52 7.73
CA ARG A 785 5.65 12.53 6.87
C ARG A 785 5.85 12.21 5.39
N LEU A 786 7.06 11.79 5.01
CA LEU A 786 7.39 11.37 3.65
C LEU A 786 6.66 10.06 3.26
N ALA A 787 6.32 9.21 4.22
CA ALA A 787 5.51 8.00 4.01
C ALA A 787 3.99 8.24 4.07
N TYR A 788 3.54 9.51 4.09
CA TYR A 788 2.13 9.91 4.23
C TYR A 788 1.45 9.41 5.52
N ALA A 789 2.25 9.06 6.53
CA ALA A 789 1.80 8.64 7.87
C ALA A 789 1.70 9.87 8.79
N TYR A 790 0.83 10.81 8.43
CA TYR A 790 0.77 12.13 9.07
C TYR A 790 0.52 12.09 10.59
N GLU A 791 -0.31 11.18 11.09
CA GLU A 791 -0.55 11.08 12.54
C GLU A 791 0.70 10.65 13.33
N ALA A 792 1.50 9.71 12.79
CA ALA A 792 2.77 9.33 13.41
C ALA A 792 3.78 10.49 13.35
N ALA A 793 3.83 11.20 12.22
CA ALA A 793 4.68 12.39 12.09
C ALA A 793 4.31 13.49 13.09
N ILE A 794 3.01 13.77 13.24
CA ILE A 794 2.47 14.72 14.21
C ILE A 794 2.91 14.37 15.62
N GLU A 795 2.76 13.11 16.05
CA GLU A 795 3.16 12.69 17.40
C GLU A 795 4.66 12.91 17.64
N HIS A 796 5.52 12.45 16.72
CA HIS A 796 6.96 12.62 16.85
C HIS A 796 7.40 14.09 16.89
N TYR A 797 6.84 14.94 16.01
CA TYR A 797 7.15 16.37 16.03
C TYR A 797 6.64 17.05 17.30
N ARG A 798 5.45 16.70 17.81
CA ARG A 798 4.93 17.26 19.07
C ARG A 798 5.84 16.92 20.25
N GLN A 799 6.28 15.67 20.38
CA GLN A 799 7.23 15.26 21.42
C GLN A 799 8.58 15.99 21.26
N ALA A 800 9.09 16.14 20.03
CA ALA A 800 10.32 16.89 19.78
C ALA A 800 10.18 18.36 20.20
N VAL A 801 9.06 19.01 19.88
CA VAL A 801 8.79 20.42 20.25
C VAL A 801 8.76 20.60 21.77
N ILE A 802 8.22 19.65 22.53
CA ILE A 802 8.23 19.69 24.00
C ILE A 802 9.67 19.76 24.51
N PHE A 803 10.53 18.81 24.11
CA PHE A 803 11.93 18.79 24.55
C PHE A 803 12.76 19.98 24.05
N LEU A 804 12.49 20.46 22.83
CA LEU A 804 13.16 21.64 22.26
C LEU A 804 12.83 22.92 23.04
N LYS A 805 11.55 23.11 23.42
CA LYS A 805 11.11 24.26 24.23
C LYS A 805 11.67 24.22 25.64
N GLU A 806 11.69 23.05 26.28
CA GLU A 806 12.30 22.87 27.60
C GLU A 806 13.80 23.24 27.63
N GLN A 807 14.47 23.12 26.48
CA GLN A 807 15.91 23.40 26.32
C GLN A 807 16.21 24.80 25.77
N ASP A 808 15.21 25.64 25.51
CA ASP A 808 15.37 26.94 24.83
C ASP A 808 16.14 26.80 23.49
N ASP A 809 15.87 25.72 22.74
CA ASP A 809 16.55 25.38 21.48
C ASP A 809 15.82 26.02 20.28
N ASP A 810 16.56 26.80 19.48
CA ASP A 810 16.04 27.54 18.32
C ASP A 810 15.35 26.64 17.27
N ARG A 811 15.70 25.34 17.21
CA ARG A 811 15.06 24.35 16.32
C ARG A 811 13.59 24.09 16.67
N ALA A 812 13.10 24.56 17.81
CA ALA A 812 11.67 24.50 18.17
C ALA A 812 10.79 25.15 17.10
N ALA A 813 11.20 26.32 16.59
CA ALA A 813 10.45 27.03 15.57
C ALA A 813 10.42 26.25 14.24
N ASP A 814 11.55 25.71 13.81
CA ASP A 814 11.64 24.92 12.57
C ASP A 814 10.80 23.64 12.66
N THR A 815 10.79 23.01 13.83
CA THR A 815 9.97 21.80 14.07
C THR A 815 8.48 22.14 14.10
N LEU A 816 8.09 23.30 14.64
CA LEU A 816 6.71 23.78 14.56
C LEU A 816 6.28 24.10 13.13
N MET A 817 7.19 24.60 12.27
CA MET A 817 6.90 24.76 10.83
C MET A 817 6.61 23.41 10.17
N LYS A 818 7.43 22.38 10.45
CA LYS A 818 7.20 21.01 9.97
C LYS A 818 5.87 20.44 10.48
N LEU A 819 5.55 20.65 11.75
CA LEU A 819 4.28 20.23 12.35
C LEU A 819 3.08 20.95 11.71
N GLY A 820 3.17 22.27 11.52
CA GLY A 820 2.14 23.08 10.86
C GLY A 820 1.85 22.62 9.44
N LEU A 821 2.90 22.29 8.67
CA LEU A 821 2.76 21.73 7.33
C LEU A 821 2.15 20.32 7.36
N THR A 822 2.53 19.49 8.34
CA THR A 822 1.98 18.14 8.47
C THR A 822 0.48 18.17 8.79
N TYR A 823 0.05 19.07 9.68
CA TYR A 823 -1.38 19.30 9.93
C TYR A 823 -2.10 19.84 8.68
N HIS A 824 -1.47 20.74 7.92
CA HIS A 824 -2.04 21.29 6.68
C HIS A 824 -2.29 20.19 5.65
N ASN A 825 -1.29 19.32 5.40
CA ASN A 825 -1.40 18.19 4.48
C ASN A 825 -2.43 17.14 4.96
N ALA A 826 -2.69 17.08 6.27
CA ALA A 826 -3.73 16.25 6.88
C ALA A 826 -5.12 16.93 6.92
N PHE A 827 -5.29 18.12 6.34
CA PHE A 827 -6.51 18.93 6.37
C PHE A 827 -6.98 19.33 7.78
N ARG A 828 -6.06 19.34 8.75
CA ARG A 828 -6.26 19.79 10.13
C ARG A 828 -5.85 21.27 10.26
N PHE A 829 -6.60 22.12 9.57
CA PHE A 829 -6.19 23.52 9.35
C PHE A 829 -6.18 24.38 10.62
N GLU A 830 -6.98 24.05 11.63
CA GLU A 830 -6.97 24.78 12.90
C GLU A 830 -5.67 24.51 13.68
N GLU A 831 -5.28 23.24 13.80
CA GLU A 831 -4.01 22.87 14.44
C GLU A 831 -2.80 23.31 13.62
N SER A 832 -2.91 23.30 12.29
CA SER A 832 -1.91 23.86 11.38
C SER A 832 -1.67 25.34 11.67
N ARG A 833 -2.75 26.13 11.76
CA ARG A 833 -2.68 27.54 12.12
C ARG A 833 -2.02 27.74 13.47
N GLN A 834 -2.43 27.00 14.51
CA GLN A 834 -1.86 27.13 15.86
C GLN A 834 -0.34 26.85 15.86
N ALA A 835 0.11 25.80 15.17
CA ALA A 835 1.52 25.47 15.08
C ALA A 835 2.33 26.55 14.34
N TYR A 836 1.81 27.10 13.25
CA TYR A 836 2.44 28.22 12.53
C TYR A 836 2.48 29.51 13.36
N ASP A 837 1.37 29.90 13.99
CA ASP A 837 1.30 31.09 14.85
C ASP A 837 2.35 31.01 15.97
N GLU A 838 2.53 29.83 16.57
CA GLU A 838 3.56 29.59 17.58
C GLU A 838 4.98 29.64 17.00
N ALA A 839 5.22 29.04 15.83
CA ALA A 839 6.51 29.10 15.15
C ALA A 839 6.93 30.55 14.85
N PHE A 840 5.99 31.37 14.36
CA PHE A 840 6.24 32.78 14.06
C PHE A 840 6.52 33.59 15.33
N ALA A 841 5.82 33.31 16.43
CA ALA A 841 6.06 33.97 17.71
C ALA A 841 7.47 33.69 18.25
N LEU A 842 7.98 32.46 18.10
CA LEU A 842 9.35 32.11 18.49
C LEU A 842 10.41 32.82 17.63
N ARG A 843 10.18 32.92 16.31
CA ARG A 843 11.13 33.58 15.38
C ARG A 843 11.18 35.10 15.47
N GLN A 844 10.15 35.75 16.04
CA GLN A 844 10.16 37.19 16.28
C GLN A 844 11.06 37.62 17.45
N GLN A 845 11.59 36.67 18.23
CA GLN A 845 12.63 36.94 19.21
C GLN A 845 13.96 37.21 18.49
N PRO A 846 14.77 38.19 18.89
CA PRO A 846 16.00 38.55 18.17
C PRO A 846 16.94 37.34 18.07
N ALA A 847 17.23 36.92 16.83
CA ALA A 847 18.11 35.79 16.54
C ALA A 847 19.45 35.95 17.27
N ARG A 848 19.79 34.99 18.14
CA ARG A 848 20.99 35.05 19.00
C ARG A 848 22.30 34.80 18.25
N HIS A 849 22.24 34.31 17.01
CA HIS A 849 23.41 34.07 16.16
C HIS A 849 23.24 34.71 14.78
N GLN A 850 23.69 35.96 14.63
CA GLN A 850 24.13 36.44 13.33
C GLN A 850 25.44 35.73 13.01
N SER A 851 25.45 34.88 11.98
CA SER A 851 26.70 34.40 11.40
C SER A 851 27.52 35.61 10.98
N ALA A 852 28.79 35.66 11.41
CA ALA A 852 29.71 36.69 10.95
C ALA A 852 29.76 36.65 9.42
N SER A 853 29.56 37.79 8.76
CA SER A 853 29.70 37.87 7.31
C SER A 853 31.11 37.46 6.93
N GLU A 854 31.25 36.36 6.19
CA GLU A 854 32.53 35.99 5.59
C GLU A 854 33.01 37.13 4.69
N PRO A 855 34.32 37.41 4.63
CA PRO A 855 34.85 38.41 3.71
C PRO A 855 34.48 38.03 2.27
N ALA A 856 34.06 39.03 1.50
CA ALA A 856 33.66 38.85 0.10
C ALA A 856 34.74 38.04 -0.65
N ALA A 857 34.30 37.00 -1.35
CA ALA A 857 35.18 36.23 -2.21
C ALA A 857 35.72 37.15 -3.32
N GLU A 858 37.04 37.22 -3.47
CA GLU A 858 37.67 37.89 -4.63
C GLU A 858 37.46 37.12 -5.95
N TYR A 859 36.80 35.96 -5.88
CA TYR A 859 36.66 35.01 -6.97
C TYR A 859 35.24 35.01 -7.57
N THR A 860 35.15 34.95 -8.91
CA THR A 860 33.90 34.83 -9.66
C THR A 860 33.55 33.36 -9.84
N LEU A 861 32.37 32.94 -9.38
CA LEU A 861 31.90 31.57 -9.60
C LEU A 861 31.47 31.38 -11.06
N ARG A 862 32.06 30.42 -11.77
CA ARG A 862 31.77 30.10 -13.18
C ARG A 862 31.02 28.77 -13.26
N ILE A 863 29.78 28.81 -13.74
CA ILE A 863 28.95 27.61 -13.87
C ILE A 863 28.30 27.55 -15.26
N ALA A 864 28.02 26.33 -15.70
CA ALA A 864 27.19 26.10 -16.88
C ALA A 864 25.74 25.87 -16.45
N VAL A 865 24.79 26.51 -17.13
CA VAL A 865 23.35 26.40 -16.86
C VAL A 865 22.58 26.21 -18.17
N TRP A 866 21.37 25.69 -18.06
CA TRP A 866 20.40 25.67 -19.15
C TRP A 866 19.91 27.09 -19.45
N GLU A 867 19.49 27.35 -20.69
CA GLU A 867 18.88 28.62 -21.04
C GLU A 867 17.43 28.68 -20.52
N PRO A 868 17.09 29.57 -19.57
CA PRO A 868 15.69 29.84 -19.24
C PRO A 868 14.94 30.33 -20.48
N THR A 869 13.73 29.81 -20.70
CA THR A 869 12.85 30.24 -21.81
C THR A 869 12.53 31.74 -21.79
N SER A 870 12.53 32.36 -20.61
CA SER A 870 12.32 33.80 -20.41
C SER A 870 12.94 34.25 -19.10
N LEU A 871 13.32 35.51 -18.91
CA LEU A 871 13.64 36.03 -17.58
C LEU A 871 12.37 36.44 -16.78
N ASP A 872 11.20 36.35 -17.42
CA ASP A 872 9.90 36.64 -16.82
C ASP A 872 9.38 35.39 -16.06
N PRO A 873 9.18 35.45 -14.72
CA PRO A 873 8.69 34.30 -13.95
C PRO A 873 7.34 33.72 -14.40
N ALA A 874 6.51 34.49 -15.12
CA ALA A 874 5.24 34.01 -15.65
C ALA A 874 5.39 33.19 -16.94
N LEU A 875 6.50 33.35 -17.67
CA LEU A 875 6.78 32.69 -18.95
C LEU A 875 7.91 31.66 -18.87
N ALA A 876 8.47 31.54 -17.68
CA ALA A 876 9.52 30.66 -17.25
C ALA A 876 9.13 29.17 -17.19
N ASP A 877 10.08 28.29 -17.52
CA ASP A 877 9.98 26.84 -17.35
C ASP A 877 11.00 26.24 -16.35
N ASP A 878 12.14 26.90 -16.09
CA ASP A 878 13.24 26.38 -15.23
C ASP A 878 13.30 26.99 -13.81
N GLN A 879 12.96 26.22 -12.78
CA GLN A 879 12.97 26.70 -11.37
C GLN A 879 14.33 27.21 -10.86
N ASN A 880 15.46 26.61 -11.23
CA ASN A 880 16.75 26.83 -10.55
C ASN A 880 17.33 28.24 -10.78
N PHE A 881 17.20 28.72 -12.02
CA PHE A 881 17.69 30.04 -12.39
C PHE A 881 16.86 31.16 -11.75
N TYR A 882 15.52 31.03 -11.70
CA TYR A 882 14.67 32.07 -11.14
C TYR A 882 14.82 32.20 -9.63
N HIS A 883 15.08 31.12 -8.88
CA HIS A 883 15.27 31.22 -7.42
C HIS A 883 16.44 32.12 -7.01
N GLN A 884 17.38 32.39 -7.93
CA GLN A 884 18.48 33.33 -7.72
C GLN A 884 18.07 34.79 -7.96
N LEU A 885 17.03 35.03 -8.76
CA LEU A 885 16.56 36.36 -9.17
C LEU A 885 15.25 36.78 -8.49
N PHE A 886 14.36 35.85 -8.19
CA PHE A 886 13.04 36.11 -7.64
C PHE A 886 12.76 35.22 -6.45
N ARG A 887 12.11 35.80 -5.43
CA ARG A 887 11.67 35.08 -4.23
C ARG A 887 10.18 35.29 -4.02
N GLY A 888 9.48 34.19 -3.71
CA GLY A 888 8.04 34.18 -3.47
C GLY A 888 7.66 34.50 -2.02
N LEU A 889 6.38 34.31 -1.70
CA LEU A 889 5.86 34.44 -0.33
C LEU A 889 6.56 33.48 0.64
N VAL A 890 6.85 32.28 0.16
CA VAL A 890 7.45 31.18 0.92
C VAL A 890 8.65 30.61 0.15
N ALA A 891 9.45 29.81 0.84
CA ALA A 891 10.55 29.05 0.30
C ALA A 891 10.40 27.57 0.65
N GLU A 892 10.97 26.71 -0.19
CA GLU A 892 11.08 25.29 0.07
C GLU A 892 12.43 24.94 0.72
N THR A 893 12.45 24.03 1.68
CA THR A 893 13.68 23.47 2.28
C THR A 893 14.12 22.21 1.55
N THR A 894 15.35 21.76 1.80
CA THR A 894 15.91 20.50 1.26
C THR A 894 15.10 19.26 1.64
N GLU A 895 14.30 19.31 2.70
CA GLU A 895 13.41 18.23 3.15
C GLU A 895 11.98 18.40 2.62
N LEU A 896 11.75 19.23 1.59
CA LEU A 896 10.42 19.57 1.08
C LEU A 896 9.53 20.15 2.19
N GLY A 897 10.10 21.00 3.04
CA GLY A 897 9.36 21.81 4.00
C GLY A 897 9.02 23.18 3.42
N VAL A 898 7.96 23.82 3.89
CA VAL A 898 7.61 25.19 3.52
C VAL A 898 7.96 26.15 4.65
N VAL A 899 8.77 27.16 4.36
CA VAL A 899 9.19 28.20 5.31
C VAL A 899 8.91 29.61 4.78
N PRO A 900 8.80 30.64 5.64
CA PRO A 900 8.56 32.00 5.21
C PRO A 900 9.76 32.58 4.45
N ASP A 901 9.46 33.42 3.47
CA ASP A 901 10.46 34.23 2.77
C ASP A 901 10.02 35.70 2.70
N VAL A 902 9.41 36.16 1.59
CA VAL A 902 8.89 37.53 1.49
C VAL A 902 7.70 37.74 2.43
N ALA A 903 6.90 36.68 2.68
CA ALA A 903 5.96 36.69 3.79
C ALA A 903 6.72 36.49 5.12
N GLN A 904 6.48 37.36 6.10
CA GLN A 904 6.97 37.20 7.46
C GLN A 904 6.18 36.13 8.22
N ARG A 905 4.87 36.07 7.97
CA ARG A 905 3.91 35.13 8.54
C ARG A 905 2.68 34.99 7.65
N TRP A 906 1.88 33.96 7.89
CA TRP A 906 0.58 33.80 7.25
C TRP A 906 -0.47 33.25 8.21
N GLU A 907 -1.74 33.44 7.85
CA GLU A 907 -2.89 32.91 8.57
C GLU A 907 -3.68 31.99 7.65
N ILE A 908 -4.15 30.86 8.19
CA ILE A 908 -4.99 29.89 7.48
C ILE A 908 -6.38 29.95 8.10
N LEU A 909 -7.39 30.27 7.27
CA LEU A 909 -8.75 30.56 7.68
C LEU A 909 -9.76 29.70 6.92
N ASP A 910 -11.02 29.70 7.38
CA ASP A 910 -12.18 29.11 6.70
C ASP A 910 -12.02 27.65 6.26
N GLY A 911 -11.33 26.85 7.10
CA GLY A 911 -11.04 25.45 6.83
C GLY A 911 -10.06 25.25 5.68
N GLY A 912 -9.04 26.12 5.56
CA GLY A 912 -8.00 26.02 4.53
C GLY A 912 -8.38 26.64 3.19
N ARG A 913 -9.46 27.42 3.12
CA ARG A 913 -9.91 28.12 1.90
C ARG A 913 -9.47 29.57 1.81
N SER A 914 -9.03 30.17 2.91
CA SER A 914 -8.59 31.56 2.92
C SER A 914 -7.23 31.70 3.59
N TYR A 915 -6.34 32.45 2.96
CA TYR A 915 -4.97 32.68 3.40
C TYR A 915 -4.70 34.17 3.45
N ILE A 916 -4.13 34.65 4.56
CA ILE A 916 -3.67 36.03 4.70
C ILE A 916 -2.16 36.02 4.90
N PHE A 917 -1.41 36.56 3.95
CA PHE A 917 0.05 36.69 4.03
C PHE A 917 0.41 38.12 4.46
N HIS A 918 1.31 38.21 5.44
CA HIS A 918 1.85 39.48 5.93
C HIS A 918 3.30 39.60 5.46
N LEU A 919 3.57 40.52 4.56
CA LEU A 919 4.86 40.73 3.94
C LEU A 919 5.83 41.46 4.88
N ARG A 920 7.13 41.21 4.68
CA ARG A 920 8.15 41.89 5.45
C ARG A 920 8.28 43.37 5.01
N PRO A 921 8.45 44.31 5.95
CA PRO A 921 8.58 45.74 5.62
C PRO A 921 9.93 46.11 4.99
N ASP A 922 10.94 45.24 5.08
CA ASP A 922 12.28 45.39 4.53
C ASP A 922 12.42 44.82 3.10
N ALA A 923 11.39 44.16 2.55
CA ALA A 923 11.44 43.59 1.22
C ALA A 923 11.55 44.70 0.14
N ARG A 924 12.54 44.59 -0.74
CA ARG A 924 12.85 45.57 -1.79
C ARG A 924 13.16 44.88 -3.11
N TRP A 925 12.84 45.58 -4.19
CA TRP A 925 13.36 45.30 -5.53
C TRP A 925 14.83 45.77 -5.64
N SER A 926 15.58 45.21 -6.58
CA SER A 926 17.02 45.51 -6.79
C SER A 926 17.29 46.94 -7.29
N ASP A 927 16.25 47.67 -7.68
CA ASP A 927 16.27 49.11 -7.99
C ASP A 927 16.03 49.99 -6.74
N GLY A 928 15.78 49.37 -5.58
CA GLY A 928 15.52 50.02 -4.31
C GLY A 928 14.04 50.29 -4.01
N ALA A 929 13.12 49.99 -4.94
CA ALA A 929 11.69 50.19 -4.72
C ALA A 929 11.12 49.22 -3.66
N PRO A 930 10.14 49.63 -2.84
CA PRO A 930 9.40 48.73 -1.97
C PRO A 930 8.71 47.61 -2.74
N LEU A 931 8.88 46.36 -2.29
CA LEU A 931 8.09 45.23 -2.77
C LEU A 931 6.79 45.16 -1.97
N THR A 932 5.64 45.12 -2.65
CA THR A 932 4.31 45.21 -2.02
C THR A 932 3.39 44.05 -2.38
N ALA A 933 2.30 43.87 -1.62
CA ALA A 933 1.27 42.88 -1.93
C ALA A 933 0.61 43.11 -3.31
N ALA A 934 0.59 44.36 -3.79
CA ALA A 934 0.07 44.68 -5.11
C ALA A 934 0.93 44.08 -6.25
N ASP A 935 2.22 43.86 -6.02
CA ASP A 935 3.12 43.20 -7.00
C ASP A 935 2.75 41.72 -7.15
N PHE A 936 2.38 41.04 -6.06
CA PHE A 936 1.88 39.66 -6.10
C PHE A 936 0.50 39.56 -6.76
N GLU A 937 -0.45 40.42 -6.37
CA GLU A 937 -1.78 40.45 -6.98
C GLU A 937 -1.69 40.65 -8.50
N PHE A 938 -0.84 41.60 -8.92
CA PHE A 938 -0.59 41.86 -10.34
C PHE A 938 0.05 40.66 -11.04
N ALA A 939 1.08 40.06 -10.45
CA ALA A 939 1.78 38.91 -11.01
C ALA A 939 0.84 37.72 -11.26
N TRP A 940 0.04 37.33 -10.27
CA TRP A 940 -0.81 36.14 -10.35
C TRP A 940 -1.96 36.33 -11.34
N LYS A 941 -2.57 37.52 -11.38
CA LYS A 941 -3.57 37.85 -12.40
C LYS A 941 -2.99 37.86 -13.80
N ARG A 942 -1.72 38.26 -13.94
CA ARG A 942 -1.01 38.21 -15.22
C ARG A 942 -0.72 36.76 -15.64
N VAL A 943 -0.28 35.89 -14.74
CA VAL A 943 -0.11 34.44 -14.99
C VAL A 943 -1.42 33.81 -15.47
N LEU A 944 -2.53 34.10 -14.79
CA LEU A 944 -3.84 33.56 -15.16
C LEU A 944 -4.45 34.22 -16.40
N ASN A 945 -3.98 35.38 -16.84
CA ASN A 945 -4.54 36.04 -18.02
C ASN A 945 -4.18 35.26 -19.30
N PRO A 946 -5.16 34.77 -20.09
CA PRO A 946 -4.89 34.00 -21.30
C PRO A 946 -4.07 34.78 -22.34
N ALA A 947 -4.12 36.12 -22.35
CA ALA A 947 -3.31 36.94 -23.24
C ALA A 947 -1.80 36.92 -22.92
N THR A 948 -1.42 36.55 -21.68
CA THR A 948 -0.01 36.41 -21.30
C THR A 948 0.60 35.14 -21.88
N GLY A 949 -0.20 34.07 -22.05
CA GLY A 949 0.30 32.78 -22.56
C GLY A 949 1.24 32.05 -21.59
N ALA A 950 1.03 32.20 -20.27
CA ALA A 950 1.85 31.55 -19.25
C ALA A 950 1.70 30.00 -19.34
N PRO A 951 2.80 29.25 -19.55
CA PRO A 951 2.75 27.80 -19.78
C PRO A 951 2.26 27.03 -18.56
N LEU A 952 2.47 27.58 -17.35
CA LEU A 952 2.15 26.95 -16.07
C LEU A 952 0.99 27.64 -15.33
N ALA A 953 0.09 28.32 -16.05
CA ALA A 953 -1.06 29.00 -15.46
C ALA A 953 -1.98 28.06 -14.64
N ASN A 954 -2.00 26.77 -14.98
CA ASN A 954 -2.74 25.73 -14.29
C ASN A 954 -2.32 25.55 -12.82
N LEU A 955 -1.10 25.94 -12.44
CA LEU A 955 -0.65 25.88 -11.03
C LEU A 955 -1.42 26.85 -10.12
N LEU A 956 -2.10 27.86 -10.67
CA LEU A 956 -2.92 28.81 -9.91
C LEU A 956 -4.43 28.57 -10.07
N TYR A 957 -4.85 27.42 -10.59
CA TYR A 957 -6.27 27.12 -10.80
C TYR A 957 -7.07 26.91 -9.52
N ASP A 958 -6.40 26.56 -8.42
CA ASP A 958 -7.05 26.39 -7.11
C ASP A 958 -7.42 27.73 -6.47
N VAL A 959 -6.81 28.84 -6.92
CA VAL A 959 -7.25 30.19 -6.55
C VAL A 959 -8.67 30.39 -7.09
N LYS A 960 -9.57 30.86 -6.24
CA LYS A 960 -10.99 31.06 -6.58
C LYS A 960 -11.15 31.83 -7.87
N ASN A 961 -12.00 31.32 -8.77
CA ASN A 961 -12.21 31.82 -10.14
C ASN A 961 -10.98 31.77 -11.08
N GLY A 962 -9.80 31.30 -10.66
CA GLY A 962 -8.57 31.33 -11.45
C GLY A 962 -8.68 30.52 -12.74
N ARG A 963 -9.15 29.28 -12.66
CA ARG A 963 -9.41 28.43 -13.85
C ARG A 963 -10.42 29.06 -14.82
N ALA A 964 -11.52 29.57 -14.28
CA ALA A 964 -12.59 30.16 -15.09
C ALA A 964 -12.14 31.44 -15.81
N PHE A 965 -11.34 32.28 -15.13
CA PHE A 965 -10.72 33.46 -15.74
C PHE A 965 -9.72 33.08 -16.84
N HIS A 966 -8.82 32.13 -16.57
CA HIS A 966 -7.83 31.69 -17.56
C HIS A 966 -8.45 31.09 -18.82
N GLN A 967 -9.55 30.34 -18.67
CA GLN A 967 -10.27 29.73 -19.79
C GLN A 967 -11.21 30.71 -20.52
N GLY A 968 -11.27 31.97 -20.10
CA GLY A 968 -12.14 32.99 -20.71
C GLY A 968 -13.63 32.85 -20.36
N HIS A 969 -13.99 32.01 -19.39
CA HIS A 969 -15.37 31.90 -18.89
C HIS A 969 -15.77 33.09 -18.01
N LEU A 970 -14.80 33.80 -17.44
CA LEU A 970 -14.98 35.05 -16.70
C LEU A 970 -14.06 36.13 -17.30
N PRO A 971 -14.59 37.32 -17.66
CA PRO A 971 -13.78 38.38 -18.28
C PRO A 971 -13.10 39.30 -17.27
N ASP A 972 -13.51 39.30 -16.01
CA ASP A 972 -13.05 40.25 -14.99
C ASP A 972 -11.94 39.65 -14.11
N ALA A 973 -10.72 40.18 -14.23
CA ALA A 973 -9.59 39.83 -13.38
C ALA A 973 -9.80 40.19 -11.90
N GLY A 974 -10.68 41.15 -11.60
CA GLY A 974 -11.07 41.53 -10.25
C GLY A 974 -11.82 40.43 -9.48
N SER A 975 -12.37 39.45 -10.19
CA SER A 975 -13.07 38.30 -9.60
C SER A 975 -12.14 37.18 -9.13
N VAL A 976 -10.88 37.17 -9.58
CA VAL A 976 -9.88 36.17 -9.17
C VAL A 976 -9.57 36.38 -7.69
N GLY A 977 -9.54 35.28 -6.92
CA GLY A 977 -9.39 35.25 -5.46
C GLY A 977 -8.03 35.68 -4.92
N VAL A 978 -7.32 36.63 -5.52
CA VAL A 978 -6.08 37.22 -4.99
C VAL A 978 -6.22 38.74 -4.92
N ARG A 979 -6.00 39.31 -3.74
CA ARG A 979 -6.19 40.75 -3.47
C ARG A 979 -5.16 41.28 -2.48
N ALA A 980 -4.50 42.37 -2.82
CA ALA A 980 -3.76 43.20 -1.87
C ALA A 980 -4.77 44.00 -1.03
N LEU A 981 -4.79 43.77 0.28
CA LEU A 981 -5.63 44.54 1.20
C LEU A 981 -4.99 45.89 1.54
N ASP A 982 -3.66 45.90 1.62
CA ASP A 982 -2.80 47.07 1.77
C ASP A 982 -1.41 46.75 1.18
N ALA A 983 -0.42 47.61 1.40
CA ALA A 983 0.92 47.42 0.84
C ALA A 983 1.66 46.18 1.37
N ALA A 984 1.33 45.71 2.57
CA ALA A 984 2.01 44.60 3.24
C ALA A 984 1.11 43.37 3.45
N THR A 985 -0.18 43.42 3.10
CA THR A 985 -1.12 42.33 3.35
C THR A 985 -1.74 41.80 2.05
N LEU A 986 -1.51 40.51 1.76
CA LEU A 986 -2.09 39.81 0.61
C LEU A 986 -3.12 38.78 1.10
N ALA A 987 -4.35 38.85 0.58
CA ALA A 987 -5.40 37.87 0.81
C ALA A 987 -5.58 36.96 -0.40
N VAL A 988 -5.70 35.66 -0.14
CA VAL A 988 -5.96 34.63 -1.16
C VAL A 988 -7.15 33.77 -0.75
N GLU A 989 -8.13 33.65 -1.62
CA GLU A 989 -9.27 32.73 -1.52
C GLU A 989 -9.09 31.57 -2.51
N LEU A 990 -9.31 30.34 -2.05
CA LEU A 990 -9.31 29.13 -2.86
C LEU A 990 -10.75 28.68 -3.19
N GLU A 991 -10.90 27.96 -4.29
CA GLU A 991 -12.18 27.34 -4.66
C GLU A 991 -12.58 26.26 -3.63
N GLU A 992 -11.62 25.42 -3.25
CA GLU A 992 -11.72 24.37 -2.24
C GLU A 992 -10.40 24.29 -1.43
N PRO A 993 -10.39 23.70 -0.22
CA PRO A 993 -9.15 23.50 0.52
C PRO A 993 -8.17 22.62 -0.28
N ALA A 994 -6.93 23.10 -0.46
CA ALA A 994 -5.88 22.38 -1.18
C ALA A 994 -4.65 22.18 -0.29
N GLY A 995 -4.41 20.93 0.15
CA GLY A 995 -3.31 20.57 1.05
C GLY A 995 -1.90 20.78 0.48
N TYR A 996 -1.76 20.99 -0.83
CA TYR A 996 -0.48 21.27 -1.49
C TYR A 996 -0.30 22.77 -1.82
N PHE A 997 -1.28 23.62 -1.49
CA PHE A 997 -1.29 25.03 -1.92
C PHE A 997 -0.03 25.80 -1.51
N LEU A 998 0.45 25.62 -0.27
CA LEU A 998 1.66 26.31 0.20
C LEU A 998 2.92 25.90 -0.60
N HIS A 999 3.00 24.67 -1.12
CA HIS A 999 4.09 24.26 -1.99
C HIS A 999 4.04 24.94 -3.37
N LEU A 1000 2.83 25.15 -3.92
CA LEU A 1000 2.68 25.88 -5.20
C LEU A 1000 3.23 27.31 -5.12
N LEU A 1001 3.20 27.92 -3.93
CA LEU A 1001 3.70 29.27 -3.70
C LEU A 1001 5.23 29.35 -3.70
N ALA A 1002 5.92 28.21 -3.58
CA ALA A 1002 7.36 28.12 -3.74
C ALA A 1002 7.79 28.04 -5.22
N CYS A 1003 6.86 27.84 -6.16
CA CYS A 1003 7.16 27.84 -7.60
C CYS A 1003 7.31 29.27 -8.14
N GLY A 1004 8.04 29.42 -9.26
CA GLY A 1004 8.21 30.71 -9.95
C GLY A 1004 6.90 31.42 -10.31
N THR A 1005 5.82 30.67 -10.59
CA THR A 1005 4.48 31.22 -10.84
C THR A 1005 3.87 31.95 -9.63
N GLY A 1006 4.34 31.63 -8.42
CA GLY A 1006 3.95 32.27 -7.17
C GLY A 1006 4.73 33.56 -6.86
N CYS A 1007 5.80 33.86 -7.61
CA CYS A 1007 6.67 35.02 -7.36
C CYS A 1007 6.01 36.35 -7.77
N PRO A 1008 6.40 37.47 -7.13
CA PRO A 1008 5.98 38.79 -7.53
C PRO A 1008 6.74 39.23 -8.80
N VAL A 1009 6.22 40.24 -9.49
CA VAL A 1009 6.96 40.96 -10.54
C VAL A 1009 6.85 42.47 -10.31
N PRO A 1010 7.86 43.27 -10.67
CA PRO A 1010 7.85 44.71 -10.41
C PRO A 1010 6.80 45.40 -11.29
N ARG A 1011 5.61 45.63 -10.73
CA ARG A 1011 4.45 46.16 -11.47
C ARG A 1011 4.79 47.46 -12.21
N HIS A 1012 5.54 48.35 -11.56
CA HIS A 1012 5.94 49.64 -12.14
C HIS A 1012 6.77 49.48 -13.42
N LEU A 1013 7.66 48.49 -13.48
CA LEU A 1013 8.50 48.26 -14.66
C LEU A 1013 7.75 47.52 -15.76
N VAL A 1014 6.87 46.59 -15.41
CA VAL A 1014 6.02 45.89 -16.40
C VAL A 1014 5.06 46.89 -17.06
N GLU A 1015 4.43 47.78 -16.30
CA GLU A 1015 3.55 48.83 -16.83
C GLU A 1015 4.33 49.85 -17.69
N GLN A 1016 5.55 50.20 -17.30
CA GLN A 1016 6.38 51.16 -18.01
C GLN A 1016 6.99 50.62 -19.31
N HIS A 1017 7.50 49.39 -19.30
CA HIS A 1017 8.30 48.83 -20.39
C HIS A 1017 7.59 47.71 -21.18
N GLY A 1018 6.40 47.28 -20.74
CA GLY A 1018 5.65 46.21 -21.39
C GLY A 1018 6.47 44.92 -21.48
N PRO A 1019 6.44 44.18 -22.60
CA PRO A 1019 7.22 42.95 -22.80
C PRO A 1019 8.75 43.10 -22.63
N ASN A 1020 9.29 44.33 -22.73
CA ASN A 1020 10.72 44.58 -22.64
C ASN A 1020 11.22 44.85 -21.21
N TRP A 1021 10.36 44.67 -20.20
CA TRP A 1021 10.70 44.90 -18.79
C TRP A 1021 11.82 43.96 -18.28
N THR A 1022 12.02 42.82 -18.92
CA THR A 1022 13.05 41.84 -18.59
C THR A 1022 14.42 42.11 -19.23
N ALA A 1023 14.54 43.16 -20.06
CA ALA A 1023 15.84 43.56 -20.60
C ALA A 1023 16.81 43.91 -19.45
N PRO A 1024 18.13 43.60 -19.56
CA PRO A 1024 19.09 43.82 -18.48
C PRO A 1024 19.12 45.25 -17.92
N GLU A 1025 18.85 46.25 -18.74
CA GLU A 1025 18.77 47.66 -18.37
C GLU A 1025 17.48 48.04 -17.62
N HIS A 1026 16.44 47.21 -17.68
CA HIS A 1026 15.12 47.49 -17.09
C HIS A 1026 14.77 46.55 -15.94
N ILE A 1027 15.26 45.31 -15.93
CA ILE A 1027 14.81 44.28 -14.99
C ILE A 1027 15.17 44.63 -13.54
N ALA A 1028 14.19 44.52 -12.65
CA ALA A 1028 14.41 44.49 -11.21
C ALA A 1028 14.01 43.13 -10.63
N THR A 1029 14.78 42.70 -9.64
CA THR A 1029 14.78 41.37 -9.03
C THR A 1029 14.67 41.50 -7.52
N ASN A 1030 14.09 40.54 -6.81
CA ASN A 1030 13.99 40.55 -5.35
C ASN A 1030 14.75 39.38 -4.68
N GLY A 1031 15.50 38.62 -5.48
CA GLY A 1031 16.35 37.53 -5.02
C GLY A 1031 17.78 37.94 -4.64
N PRO A 1032 18.61 36.95 -4.27
CA PRO A 1032 19.99 37.18 -3.82
C PRO A 1032 20.90 37.81 -4.89
N PHE A 1033 20.58 37.63 -6.17
CA PHE A 1033 21.32 38.21 -7.28
C PHE A 1033 20.43 39.06 -8.19
N ARG A 1034 21.05 40.04 -8.84
CA ARG A 1034 20.49 40.82 -9.94
C ARG A 1034 21.25 40.53 -11.23
N VAL A 1035 20.59 40.72 -12.37
CA VAL A 1035 21.20 40.57 -13.69
C VAL A 1035 22.12 41.77 -13.97
N GLU A 1036 23.41 41.53 -14.18
CA GLU A 1036 24.38 42.54 -14.65
C GLU A 1036 24.51 42.51 -16.17
N ARG A 1037 24.46 41.32 -16.79
CA ARG A 1037 24.51 41.15 -18.25
C ARG A 1037 23.75 39.89 -18.66
N TRP A 1038 23.02 39.97 -19.78
CA TRP A 1038 22.35 38.83 -20.42
C TRP A 1038 22.67 38.80 -21.92
N LEU A 1039 23.25 37.70 -22.39
CA LEU A 1039 23.52 37.43 -23.80
C LEU A 1039 22.79 36.13 -24.19
N PRO A 1040 21.58 36.23 -24.76
CA PRO A 1040 20.77 35.05 -25.13
C PRO A 1040 21.57 34.03 -25.93
N GLY A 1041 21.40 32.75 -25.60
CA GLY A 1041 22.09 31.61 -26.19
C GLY A 1041 23.59 31.50 -25.89
N GLN A 1042 24.16 32.40 -25.07
CA GLN A 1042 25.61 32.47 -24.83
C GLN A 1042 25.96 32.50 -23.34
N SER A 1043 25.62 33.57 -22.63
CA SER A 1043 26.05 33.74 -21.22
C SER A 1043 25.22 34.77 -20.45
N ALA A 1044 25.30 34.70 -19.13
CA ALA A 1044 24.78 35.71 -18.23
C ALA A 1044 25.80 36.04 -17.13
N VAL A 1045 25.72 37.26 -16.60
CA VAL A 1045 26.49 37.69 -15.43
C VAL A 1045 25.51 38.14 -14.37
N LEU A 1046 25.55 37.48 -13.22
CA LEU A 1046 24.77 37.83 -12.05
C LEU A 1046 25.67 38.50 -11.02
N ARG A 1047 25.13 39.51 -10.34
CA ARG A 1047 25.83 40.23 -9.28
C ARG A 1047 24.98 40.28 -8.04
N LYS A 1048 25.61 40.21 -6.87
CA LYS A 1048 24.91 40.27 -5.58
C LYS A 1048 23.95 41.45 -5.52
N ASN A 1049 22.73 41.19 -5.06
CA ASN A 1049 21.71 42.21 -4.88
C ASN A 1049 21.91 42.90 -3.51
N PRO A 1050 22.30 44.18 -3.46
CA PRO A 1050 22.54 44.88 -2.19
C PRO A 1050 21.25 45.14 -1.40
N HIS A 1051 20.08 44.94 -2.02
CA HIS A 1051 18.77 45.14 -1.41
C HIS A 1051 18.08 43.83 -1.00
N TYR A 1052 18.75 42.68 -1.12
CA TYR A 1052 18.18 41.39 -0.72
C TYR A 1052 17.99 41.31 0.81
N HIS A 1053 16.79 40.95 1.26
CA HIS A 1053 16.41 40.88 2.69
C HIS A 1053 16.79 39.56 3.37
N GLY A 1054 16.97 38.50 2.59
CA GLY A 1054 17.21 37.16 3.11
C GLY A 1054 18.65 36.93 3.59
N PRO A 1055 18.89 35.85 4.35
CA PRO A 1055 20.24 35.49 4.74
C PRO A 1055 21.09 35.17 3.50
N PHE A 1056 22.20 35.88 3.34
CA PHE A 1056 23.20 35.57 2.31
C PHE A 1056 24.24 34.65 2.95
N SER A 1057 24.06 33.34 2.81
CA SER A 1057 24.87 32.32 3.50
C SER A 1057 26.28 32.11 2.91
N GLY A 1058 26.64 32.82 1.85
CA GLY A 1058 27.96 32.73 1.21
C GLY A 1058 28.66 34.08 1.10
N ASN A 1059 29.79 34.11 0.40
CA ASN A 1059 30.60 35.30 0.19
C ASN A 1059 30.74 35.70 -1.29
N LEU A 1060 29.95 35.10 -2.19
CA LEU A 1060 29.99 35.36 -3.63
C LEU A 1060 29.46 36.77 -3.97
N GLU A 1061 30.24 37.54 -4.73
CA GLU A 1061 29.82 38.86 -5.24
C GLU A 1061 29.34 38.80 -6.70
N ARG A 1062 29.85 37.83 -7.48
CA ARG A 1062 29.62 37.71 -8.92
C ARG A 1062 29.58 36.24 -9.36
N VAL A 1063 28.64 35.92 -10.24
CA VAL A 1063 28.48 34.60 -10.86
C VAL A 1063 28.44 34.77 -12.38
N GLU A 1064 29.25 34.00 -13.09
CA GLU A 1064 29.26 33.92 -14.55
C GLU A 1064 28.62 32.61 -15.01
N LEU A 1065 27.54 32.75 -15.77
CA LEU A 1065 26.73 31.65 -16.27
C LEU A 1065 27.04 31.46 -17.75
N THR A 1066 27.50 30.28 -18.14
CA THR A 1066 27.57 29.89 -19.56
C THR A 1066 26.34 29.07 -19.92
N ILE A 1067 25.66 29.44 -21.01
CA ILE A 1067 24.52 28.68 -21.52
C ILE A 1067 25.03 27.39 -22.19
N SER A 1068 24.51 26.24 -21.76
CA SER A 1068 24.89 24.90 -22.26
C SER A 1068 23.66 24.07 -22.65
N ARG A 1069 23.80 23.16 -23.64
CA ARG A 1069 22.69 22.37 -24.21
C ARG A 1069 22.71 20.89 -23.80
N TRP A 1070 22.65 20.57 -22.51
CA TRP A 1070 22.64 19.17 -22.00
C TRP A 1070 23.85 18.31 -22.42
N ASP A 1071 25.05 18.88 -22.38
CA ASP A 1071 26.28 18.12 -22.66
C ASP A 1071 27.12 18.03 -21.37
N SER A 1072 26.79 17.05 -20.53
CA SER A 1072 27.48 16.81 -19.26
C SER A 1072 28.96 16.47 -19.47
N ASP A 1073 29.30 15.75 -20.54
CA ASP A 1073 30.68 15.39 -20.89
C ASP A 1073 31.49 16.63 -21.32
N ALA A 1074 30.90 17.54 -22.10
CA ALA A 1074 31.55 18.80 -22.44
C ALA A 1074 31.71 19.70 -21.21
N ASN A 1075 30.69 19.80 -20.35
CA ASN A 1075 30.78 20.55 -19.10
C ASN A 1075 31.85 19.96 -18.17
N LEU A 1076 31.96 18.63 -18.08
CA LEU A 1076 33.01 17.94 -17.32
C LEU A 1076 34.40 18.28 -17.86
N LYS A 1077 34.61 18.23 -19.18
CA LYS A 1077 35.90 18.62 -19.79
C LYS A 1077 36.26 20.06 -19.48
N ARG A 1078 35.28 20.98 -19.48
CA ARG A 1078 35.49 22.39 -19.13
C ARG A 1078 35.83 22.56 -17.65
N TYR A 1079 35.22 21.79 -16.76
CA TYR A 1079 35.60 21.73 -15.34
C TYR A 1079 37.03 21.20 -15.16
N GLU A 1080 37.39 20.10 -15.83
CA GLU A 1080 38.75 19.54 -15.79
C GLU A 1080 39.81 20.49 -16.38
N ALA A 1081 39.42 21.36 -17.31
CA ALA A 1081 40.25 22.43 -17.87
C ALA A 1081 40.31 23.70 -17.00
N GLY A 1082 39.56 23.75 -15.89
CA GLY A 1082 39.47 24.91 -15.00
C GLY A 1082 38.69 26.09 -15.60
N GLU A 1083 37.83 25.85 -16.58
CA GLU A 1083 36.93 26.85 -17.18
C GLU A 1083 35.59 26.97 -16.43
N LEU A 1084 35.17 25.90 -15.75
CA LEU A 1084 34.00 25.85 -14.86
C LEU A 1084 34.45 25.46 -13.45
N ASP A 1085 33.72 25.95 -12.46
CA ASP A 1085 33.97 25.65 -11.04
C ASP A 1085 32.98 24.62 -10.49
N VAL A 1086 31.82 24.50 -11.12
CA VAL A 1086 30.79 23.52 -10.77
C VAL A 1086 30.18 22.96 -12.06
N VAL A 1087 30.01 21.64 -12.08
CA VAL A 1087 29.17 20.95 -13.07
C VAL A 1087 27.89 20.54 -12.36
N LEU A 1088 26.78 21.17 -12.74
CA LEU A 1088 25.44 20.80 -12.29
C LEU A 1088 24.92 19.65 -13.17
N ASP A 1089 24.14 18.74 -12.58
CA ASP A 1089 23.40 17.69 -13.27
C ASP A 1089 24.27 16.74 -14.12
N LEU A 1090 25.21 16.03 -13.48
CA LEU A 1090 25.90 14.88 -14.08
C LEU A 1090 24.92 13.72 -14.31
N PHE A 1091 24.32 13.68 -15.49
CA PHE A 1091 23.52 12.53 -15.94
C PHE A 1091 24.40 11.29 -16.10
N PRO A 1092 23.86 10.07 -15.86
CA PRO A 1092 24.67 8.86 -15.87
C PRO A 1092 25.30 8.59 -17.24
N SER A 1093 26.54 9.05 -17.43
CA SER A 1093 27.44 8.62 -18.50
C SER A 1093 28.36 7.52 -17.99
N GLU A 1094 29.00 6.77 -18.89
CA GLU A 1094 30.05 5.79 -18.56
C GLU A 1094 31.17 6.39 -17.68
N GLU A 1095 31.32 7.72 -17.69
CA GLU A 1095 32.32 8.47 -16.92
C GLU A 1095 31.93 8.75 -15.47
N THR A 1096 30.66 8.56 -15.07
CA THR A 1096 30.16 8.91 -13.73
C THR A 1096 30.93 8.18 -12.62
N ASP A 1097 31.23 6.90 -12.84
CA ASP A 1097 32.03 6.10 -11.91
C ASP A 1097 33.48 6.59 -11.82
N ARG A 1098 34.06 7.04 -12.94
CA ARG A 1098 35.40 7.65 -12.96
C ARG A 1098 35.39 8.94 -12.15
N VAL A 1099 34.42 9.81 -12.39
CA VAL A 1099 34.29 11.12 -11.72
C VAL A 1099 34.09 10.93 -10.23
N ARG A 1100 33.17 10.05 -9.81
CA ARG A 1100 32.91 9.73 -8.40
C ARG A 1100 34.17 9.26 -7.67
N ARG A 1101 35.03 8.46 -8.33
CA ARG A 1101 36.30 7.98 -7.74
C ARG A 1101 37.40 9.04 -7.75
N ARG A 1102 37.57 9.76 -8.86
CA ARG A 1102 38.68 10.71 -9.08
C ARG A 1102 38.48 12.02 -8.33
N TYR A 1103 37.25 12.51 -8.26
CA TYR A 1103 36.86 13.78 -7.64
C TYR A 1103 35.99 13.55 -6.40
N ALA A 1104 36.25 12.49 -5.63
CA ALA A 1104 35.43 12.10 -4.48
C ALA A 1104 35.27 13.20 -3.41
N GLY A 1105 36.21 14.15 -3.34
CA GLY A 1105 36.15 15.31 -2.44
C GLY A 1105 35.28 16.47 -2.96
N ASP A 1106 35.06 16.54 -4.27
CA ASP A 1106 34.28 17.59 -4.94
C ASP A 1106 32.92 17.08 -5.43
N PHE A 1107 32.73 15.75 -5.48
CA PHE A 1107 31.52 15.11 -5.96
C PHE A 1107 30.44 15.06 -4.87
N ILE A 1108 29.34 15.74 -5.12
CA ILE A 1108 28.15 15.73 -4.26
C ILE A 1108 27.02 15.04 -5.03
N ALA A 1109 26.46 13.98 -4.44
CA ALA A 1109 25.24 13.36 -4.90
C ALA A 1109 24.10 13.74 -3.95
N ALA A 1110 23.05 14.33 -4.50
CA ALA A 1110 21.82 14.62 -3.78
C ALA A 1110 20.62 14.06 -4.58
N PRO A 1111 19.59 13.52 -3.91
CA PRO A 1111 18.36 13.13 -4.59
C PRO A 1111 17.65 14.38 -5.13
N ALA A 1112 17.16 14.30 -6.37
CA ALA A 1112 16.33 15.32 -6.99
C ALA A 1112 14.96 14.73 -7.37
N LEU A 1113 13.89 15.48 -7.11
CA LEU A 1113 12.53 15.14 -7.54
C LEU A 1113 12.29 15.75 -8.92
N GLN A 1114 12.29 14.90 -9.95
CA GLN A 1114 12.07 15.32 -11.32
C GLN A 1114 11.17 14.34 -12.04
N THR A 1115 10.23 14.87 -12.83
CA THR A 1115 9.41 14.09 -13.76
C THR A 1115 9.69 14.61 -15.16
N THR A 1116 10.20 13.74 -16.03
CA THR A 1116 10.42 14.05 -17.45
C THR A 1116 9.40 13.28 -18.28
N TYR A 1117 8.84 13.92 -19.30
CA TYR A 1117 7.91 13.28 -20.23
C TYR A 1117 8.28 13.64 -21.67
N ILE A 1118 7.93 12.75 -22.60
CA ILE A 1118 8.02 13.02 -24.04
C ILE A 1118 6.60 13.19 -24.56
N GLY A 1119 6.36 14.31 -25.23
CA GLY A 1119 5.07 14.63 -25.85
C GLY A 1119 5.19 14.74 -27.37
N PHE A 1120 4.08 14.45 -28.06
CA PHE A 1120 3.96 14.80 -29.48
C PHE A 1120 3.62 16.27 -29.62
N ASN A 1121 4.29 16.97 -30.54
CA ASN A 1121 3.90 18.32 -30.91
C ASN A 1121 2.64 18.26 -31.80
N LEU A 1122 1.48 18.56 -31.21
CA LEU A 1122 0.17 18.41 -31.87
C LEU A 1122 -0.06 19.40 -33.02
N ASP A 1123 0.75 20.45 -33.11
CA ASP A 1123 0.62 21.49 -34.13
C ASP A 1123 1.42 21.18 -35.41
N GLN A 1124 2.17 20.06 -35.44
CA GLN A 1124 2.97 19.67 -36.60
C GLN A 1124 2.52 18.34 -37.22
N PRO A 1125 2.14 18.32 -38.51
CA PRO A 1125 1.90 17.08 -39.23
C PRO A 1125 3.14 16.17 -39.28
N PRO A 1126 3.01 14.83 -39.15
CA PRO A 1126 1.76 14.06 -39.05
C PRO A 1126 1.26 13.86 -37.60
N PHE A 1127 1.82 14.56 -36.63
CA PHE A 1127 1.46 14.42 -35.21
C PHE A 1127 0.16 15.13 -34.84
N ASP A 1128 -0.47 15.87 -35.75
CA ASP A 1128 -1.84 16.37 -35.64
C ASP A 1128 -2.87 15.22 -35.69
N ASP A 1129 -2.56 14.12 -36.38
CA ASP A 1129 -3.39 12.91 -36.44
C ASP A 1129 -3.20 12.02 -35.19
N VAL A 1130 -4.30 11.81 -34.45
CA VAL A 1130 -4.31 10.95 -33.25
C VAL A 1130 -3.89 9.51 -33.53
N ARG A 1131 -4.17 8.99 -34.74
CA ARG A 1131 -3.83 7.61 -35.13
C ARG A 1131 -2.33 7.44 -35.27
N VAL A 1132 -1.63 8.43 -35.81
CA VAL A 1132 -0.16 8.43 -35.94
C VAL A 1132 0.49 8.47 -34.56
N ARG A 1133 -0.03 9.32 -33.67
CA ARG A 1133 0.43 9.36 -32.26
C ARG A 1133 0.22 8.03 -31.54
N GLN A 1134 -0.94 7.40 -31.73
CA GLN A 1134 -1.22 6.08 -31.17
C GLN A 1134 -0.29 5.00 -31.72
N ALA A 1135 -0.09 4.96 -33.05
CA ALA A 1135 0.82 4.02 -33.69
C ALA A 1135 2.27 4.17 -33.18
N LEU A 1136 2.77 5.40 -33.08
CA LEU A 1136 4.10 5.67 -32.53
C LEU A 1136 4.20 5.36 -31.04
N ALA A 1137 3.17 5.70 -30.25
CA ALA A 1137 3.13 5.34 -28.83
C ALA A 1137 3.05 3.82 -28.58
N LEU A 1138 2.55 3.05 -29.55
CA LEU A 1138 2.57 1.58 -29.52
C LEU A 1138 3.90 1.01 -30.01
N ALA A 1139 4.56 1.66 -30.98
CA ALA A 1139 5.83 1.22 -31.56
C ALA A 1139 7.07 1.55 -30.70
N ILE A 1140 6.99 2.56 -29.83
CA ILE A 1140 8.09 2.95 -28.93
C ILE A 1140 8.20 1.94 -27.78
N ASP A 1141 9.40 1.40 -27.61
CA ASP A 1141 9.77 0.64 -26.41
C ASP A 1141 9.88 1.58 -25.21
N LYS A 1142 8.77 1.69 -24.47
CA LYS A 1142 8.66 2.56 -23.29
C LYS A 1142 9.58 2.12 -22.16
N GLN A 1143 9.87 0.82 -22.04
CA GLN A 1143 10.76 0.32 -20.99
C GLN A 1143 12.21 0.67 -21.30
N ALA A 1144 12.63 0.54 -22.56
CA ALA A 1144 13.97 0.98 -22.98
C ALA A 1144 14.15 2.50 -22.90
N LEU A 1145 13.06 3.27 -23.02
CA LEU A 1145 13.10 4.73 -22.96
C LEU A 1145 12.99 5.29 -21.52
N ALA A 1146 12.41 4.51 -20.60
CA ALA A 1146 12.30 4.86 -19.17
C ALA A 1146 13.53 4.44 -18.34
N ASN A 1147 14.29 3.46 -18.82
CA ASN A 1147 15.58 3.04 -18.26
C ASN A 1147 16.74 3.80 -18.89
#